data_AF-A0A256GEB4-F1
#
_entry.id   AF-A0A256GEB4-F1
#
_cell.length_a   1.000
_cell.length_b   1.000
_cell.length_c   1.000
_cell.angle_alpha   90.00
_cell.angle_beta   90.00
_cell.angle_gamma   90.00
#
_symmetry.space_group_name_H-M   'P 1'
#
loop_
_entity.id
_entity.type
_entity.pdbx_description
1 polymer ?
#
loop_
_entity_poly.entity_id
_entity_poly.type
_entity_poly.pdbx_seq_one_letter_code
_entity_poly.pdbx_strand_id
1 'polypeptide(L)'
;MRSRFSEKLDRIGDTVALGVEGDARALAKALDEGRARPTIAVGSGGSAIAAEYFARCRETLFSVRTSVETPMQFVLGASGIADCDVWIFSASSDNADIVAAVETAVRRRAHSIQLVTRNPGGQAATKVSIAGGQIHTVSVVDLKDGYLATHSLVAMTTTLLFASDLVCGEPVGPELAVNYLASVQERLALGARGGQQDRFRSLNNGDTLLVLADPQAKPVATLIDTSLWESGICPVQTTDFRNFAHGRHAWIHQRSSSSIVLALVSQDSHAVWRALKKNLPGDLRVVEIDLGLSGRLANALGVIDALVLVEAMGAAVNIDPGRPPIGSYAKSIYEDQALLSLSAELSPPVEHKRAAVLRYDDLSSQHLLLVEAQRNWLAGISDAVFGGLVLDYDGTIVRTTERFSPPANDLIDELERLLSQGLKIVIATGRGSSAGKDLREVLRPELHASVVVSYYNGGYSRTLDVDTNVERPSADPAIDESIAWLRANNGLFASECSFEPGIQVTIQKDDLKNAATFLADVGTCPPIVDGRVRLTSSAHSFDLIPSTTSKLAAVKAIKAEINEGASVLCIGDSGSRNGNDYAILATPHGISVGDVCGMANGCWSFFGDHLLGPDALLELLRALKPYGSKGMKIDVAALAFDRNWAKT
;
A
#
# COMPACT_ATOMS: atom_id res chain seq x y z
N MET A 1 -29.44 -25.98 -30.39
CA MET A 1 -29.26 -26.21 -28.94
C MET A 1 -28.99 -24.84 -28.33
N ARG A 2 -29.72 -24.40 -27.30
CA ARG A 2 -29.45 -23.10 -26.66
C ARG A 2 -28.09 -23.17 -25.95
N SER A 3 -27.34 -22.06 -25.96
CA SER A 3 -26.06 -21.99 -25.26
C SER A 3 -26.28 -21.86 -23.75
N ARG A 4 -25.32 -22.30 -22.94
CA ARG A 4 -25.38 -22.18 -21.48
C ARG A 4 -25.43 -20.72 -21.05
N PHE A 5 -24.75 -19.84 -21.76
CA PHE A 5 -24.85 -18.40 -21.53
C PHE A 5 -26.29 -17.91 -21.73
N SER A 6 -26.94 -18.30 -22.84
CA SER A 6 -28.33 -17.93 -23.14
C SER A 6 -29.29 -18.31 -22.01
N GLU A 7 -29.13 -19.52 -21.44
CA GLU A 7 -29.91 -20.00 -20.31
C GLU A 7 -29.72 -19.17 -19.02
N LYS A 8 -28.51 -18.62 -18.82
CA LYS A 8 -28.25 -17.69 -17.70
C LYS A 8 -28.96 -16.36 -17.92
N LEU A 9 -28.86 -15.79 -19.13
CA LEU A 9 -29.53 -14.54 -19.48
C LEU A 9 -31.05 -14.63 -19.31
N ASP A 10 -31.66 -15.78 -19.64
CA ASP A 10 -33.10 -16.02 -19.49
C ASP A 10 -33.59 -15.79 -18.04
N ARG A 11 -32.72 -15.94 -17.04
CA ARG A 11 -33.05 -15.82 -15.60
C ARG A 11 -32.50 -14.57 -14.94
N ILE A 12 -31.88 -13.66 -15.69
CA ILE A 12 -31.32 -12.42 -15.12
C ILE A 12 -32.43 -11.51 -14.56
N GLY A 13 -33.60 -11.47 -15.20
CA GLY A 13 -34.77 -10.73 -14.69
C GLY A 13 -35.16 -11.15 -13.27
N ASP A 14 -35.10 -12.46 -12.97
CA ASP A 14 -35.40 -12.98 -11.63
C ASP A 14 -34.35 -12.55 -10.61
N THR A 15 -33.06 -12.49 -10.97
CA THR A 15 -32.00 -11.96 -10.09
C THR A 15 -32.20 -10.48 -9.81
N VAL A 16 -32.60 -9.69 -10.83
CA VAL A 16 -32.90 -8.28 -10.62
C VAL A 16 -34.08 -8.12 -9.66
N ALA A 17 -35.13 -8.94 -9.79
CA ALA A 17 -36.25 -8.92 -8.85
C ALA A 17 -35.81 -9.18 -7.40
N LEU A 18 -34.95 -10.16 -7.16
CA LEU A 18 -34.37 -10.39 -5.82
C LEU A 18 -33.56 -9.18 -5.31
N GLY A 19 -32.77 -8.55 -6.18
CA GLY A 19 -31.97 -7.38 -5.80
C GLY A 19 -32.82 -6.14 -5.49
N VAL A 20 -33.93 -5.97 -6.21
CA VAL A 20 -34.92 -4.90 -6.00
C VAL A 20 -35.66 -5.08 -4.67
N GLU A 21 -36.01 -6.31 -4.32
CA GLU A 21 -36.67 -6.64 -3.03
C GLU A 21 -35.69 -6.66 -1.84
N GLY A 22 -34.39 -6.71 -2.11
CA GLY A 22 -33.33 -6.77 -1.11
C GLY A 22 -33.13 -5.47 -0.32
N ASP A 23 -32.61 -5.61 0.90
CA ASP A 23 -32.29 -4.45 1.75
C ASP A 23 -30.92 -3.84 1.38
N ALA A 24 -30.95 -2.72 0.67
CA ALA A 24 -29.76 -1.98 0.28
C ALA A 24 -29.26 -0.98 1.36
N ARG A 25 -29.89 -0.89 2.54
CA ARG A 25 -29.58 0.17 3.53
C ARG A 25 -28.19 0.06 4.15
N ALA A 26 -27.71 -1.15 4.42
CA ALA A 26 -26.36 -1.34 4.96
C ALA A 26 -25.30 -0.87 3.96
N LEU A 27 -25.48 -1.21 2.69
CA LEU A 27 -24.61 -0.79 1.59
C LEU A 27 -24.69 0.73 1.35
N ALA A 28 -25.91 1.29 1.41
CA ALA A 28 -26.15 2.73 1.32
C ALA A 28 -25.42 3.50 2.42
N LYS A 29 -25.53 3.03 3.67
CA LYS A 29 -24.82 3.63 4.80
C LYS A 29 -23.30 3.62 4.58
N ALA A 30 -22.73 2.49 4.16
CA ALA A 30 -21.30 2.39 3.89
C ALA A 30 -20.84 3.31 2.74
N LEU A 31 -21.66 3.46 1.68
CA LEU A 31 -21.41 4.41 0.60
C LEU A 31 -21.39 5.85 1.09
N ASP A 32 -22.35 6.22 1.95
CA ASP A 32 -22.48 7.58 2.47
C ASP A 32 -21.35 7.95 3.43
N GLU A 33 -21.04 7.05 4.37
CA GLU A 33 -19.93 7.21 5.33
C GLU A 33 -18.58 7.37 4.61
N GLY A 34 -18.40 6.71 3.46
CA GLY A 34 -17.17 6.74 2.66
C GLY A 34 -17.07 7.86 1.63
N ARG A 35 -18.02 8.79 1.51
CA ARG A 35 -18.01 9.79 0.44
C ARG A 35 -16.78 10.70 0.45
N ALA A 36 -16.37 11.14 1.63
CA ALA A 36 -15.29 12.11 1.80
C ALA A 36 -13.89 11.48 1.82
N ARG A 37 -13.78 10.14 1.69
CA ARG A 37 -12.51 9.42 1.76
C ARG A 37 -12.10 8.89 0.38
N PRO A 38 -10.79 8.89 0.06
CA PRO A 38 -10.27 8.12 -1.06
C PRO A 38 -10.69 6.65 -0.94
N THR A 39 -10.96 6.03 -2.07
CA THR A 39 -11.43 4.65 -2.10
C THR A 39 -10.68 3.82 -3.12
N ILE A 40 -10.33 2.59 -2.75
CA ILE A 40 -9.75 1.60 -3.67
C ILE A 40 -10.76 0.47 -3.83
N ALA A 41 -11.21 0.24 -5.06
CA ALA A 41 -12.11 -0.83 -5.42
C ALA A 41 -11.34 -1.98 -6.09
N VAL A 42 -11.31 -3.14 -5.44
CA VAL A 42 -10.52 -4.31 -5.84
C VAL A 42 -11.41 -5.38 -6.46
N GLY A 43 -11.08 -5.84 -7.65
CA GLY A 43 -11.79 -6.93 -8.33
C GLY A 43 -11.04 -7.47 -9.54
N SER A 44 -11.31 -8.72 -9.91
CA SER A 44 -10.78 -9.37 -11.12
C SER A 44 -11.91 -9.99 -11.95
N GLY A 45 -11.68 -10.11 -13.26
CA GLY A 45 -12.67 -10.63 -14.22
C GLY A 45 -14.03 -9.94 -14.06
N GLY A 46 -15.08 -10.73 -13.89
CA GLY A 46 -16.43 -10.23 -13.62
C GLY A 46 -16.56 -9.27 -12.42
N SER A 47 -15.73 -9.44 -11.39
CA SER A 47 -15.75 -8.57 -10.21
C SER A 47 -15.10 -7.21 -10.47
N ALA A 48 -14.20 -7.11 -11.45
CA ALA A 48 -13.64 -5.81 -11.88
C ALA A 48 -14.72 -4.92 -12.51
N ILE A 49 -15.70 -5.52 -13.20
CA ILE A 49 -16.85 -4.79 -13.77
C ILE A 49 -17.71 -4.19 -12.65
N ALA A 50 -17.96 -4.97 -11.59
CA ALA A 50 -18.68 -4.47 -10.41
C ALA A 50 -17.91 -3.33 -9.72
N ALA A 51 -16.58 -3.43 -9.63
CA ALA A 51 -15.71 -2.37 -9.10
C ALA A 51 -15.75 -1.08 -9.95
N GLU A 52 -15.73 -1.19 -11.29
CA GLU A 52 -15.92 -0.03 -12.19
C GLU A 52 -17.31 0.59 -12.04
N TYR A 53 -18.35 -0.25 -11.90
CA TYR A 53 -19.71 0.26 -11.67
C TYR A 53 -19.84 0.96 -10.31
N PHE A 54 -19.21 0.44 -9.26
CA PHE A 54 -19.11 1.10 -7.97
C PHE A 54 -18.38 2.45 -8.05
N ALA A 55 -17.27 2.52 -8.79
CA ALA A 55 -16.56 3.78 -9.04
C ALA A 55 -17.49 4.79 -9.74
N ARG A 56 -18.29 4.37 -10.73
CA ARG A 56 -19.29 5.22 -11.38
C ARG A 56 -20.40 5.68 -10.42
N CYS A 57 -20.85 4.81 -9.53
CA CYS A 57 -21.82 5.15 -8.49
C CYS A 57 -21.29 6.26 -7.58
N ARG A 58 -20.04 6.14 -7.12
CA ARG A 58 -19.38 7.15 -6.29
C ARG A 58 -19.12 8.46 -7.03
N GLU A 59 -18.63 8.38 -8.26
CA GLU A 59 -18.38 9.56 -9.09
C GLU A 59 -19.66 10.40 -9.28
N THR A 60 -20.77 9.74 -9.58
CA THR A 60 -22.07 10.41 -9.76
C THR A 60 -22.77 10.79 -8.45
N LEU A 61 -22.22 10.39 -7.29
CA LEU A 61 -22.54 10.94 -5.96
C LEU A 61 -21.63 12.10 -5.56
N PHE A 62 -20.71 12.50 -6.45
CA PHE A 62 -19.68 13.51 -6.20
C PHE A 62 -18.79 13.16 -5.00
N SER A 63 -18.57 11.86 -4.77
CA SER A 63 -17.64 11.36 -3.76
C SER A 63 -16.18 11.61 -4.17
N VAL A 64 -15.28 11.56 -3.20
CA VAL A 64 -13.84 11.55 -3.43
C VAL A 64 -13.45 10.36 -4.31
N ARG A 65 -12.42 10.58 -5.13
CA ARG A 65 -11.95 9.70 -6.20
C ARG A 65 -11.81 8.25 -5.75
N THR A 66 -12.26 7.35 -6.63
CA THR A 66 -12.12 5.89 -6.48
C THR A 66 -11.12 5.37 -7.51
N SER A 67 -10.09 4.64 -7.09
CA SER A 67 -9.26 3.82 -8.00
C SER A 67 -9.87 2.43 -8.12
N VAL A 68 -9.77 1.83 -9.30
CA VAL A 68 -10.13 0.43 -9.52
C VAL A 68 -8.84 -0.33 -9.79
N GLU A 69 -8.62 -1.41 -9.05
CA GLU A 69 -7.38 -2.18 -9.07
C GLU A 69 -7.68 -3.68 -9.15
N THR A 70 -6.83 -4.42 -9.85
CA THR A 70 -6.82 -5.87 -9.72
C THR A 70 -6.23 -6.27 -8.36
N PRO A 71 -6.51 -7.48 -7.84
CA PRO A 71 -5.90 -7.95 -6.60
C PRO A 71 -4.38 -7.86 -6.62
N MET A 72 -3.74 -8.20 -7.74
CA MET A 72 -2.28 -8.13 -7.87
C MET A 72 -1.75 -6.68 -7.83
N GLN A 73 -2.45 -5.73 -8.47
CA GLN A 73 -2.10 -4.31 -8.39
C GLN A 73 -2.16 -3.81 -6.94
N PHE A 74 -3.22 -4.19 -6.22
CA PHE A 74 -3.40 -3.80 -4.82
C PHE A 74 -2.34 -4.41 -3.89
N VAL A 75 -2.09 -5.72 -4.00
CA VAL A 75 -1.09 -6.44 -3.20
C VAL A 75 0.32 -5.89 -3.43
N LEU A 76 0.67 -5.52 -4.66
CA LEU A 76 2.00 -5.00 -4.99
C LEU A 76 2.13 -3.48 -4.86
N GLY A 77 1.02 -2.77 -4.66
CA GLY A 77 0.99 -1.32 -4.53
C GLY A 77 1.92 -0.78 -3.43
N ALA A 78 2.45 0.42 -3.64
CA ALA A 78 3.32 1.12 -2.69
C ALA A 78 2.66 2.35 -2.06
N SER A 79 1.46 2.71 -2.49
CA SER A 79 0.70 3.84 -1.97
C SER A 79 0.28 3.58 -0.52
N GLY A 80 0.36 4.61 0.34
CA GLY A 80 -0.23 4.54 1.68
C GLY A 80 -1.75 4.43 1.58
N ILE A 81 -2.35 3.51 2.34
CA ILE A 81 -3.80 3.25 2.31
C ILE A 81 -4.49 3.38 3.67
N ALA A 82 -3.77 3.84 4.69
CA ALA A 82 -4.32 3.97 6.04
C ALA A 82 -5.55 4.87 6.11
N ASP A 83 -5.65 5.82 5.17
CA ASP A 83 -6.71 6.83 5.08
C ASP A 83 -7.79 6.42 4.06
N CYS A 84 -7.65 5.26 3.43
CA CYS A 84 -8.48 4.80 2.32
C CYS A 84 -9.51 3.77 2.77
N ASP A 85 -10.74 3.89 2.23
CA ASP A 85 -11.69 2.79 2.28
C ASP A 85 -11.35 1.77 1.18
N VAL A 86 -11.28 0.48 1.52
CA VAL A 86 -10.99 -0.60 0.58
C VAL A 86 -12.26 -1.42 0.35
N TRP A 87 -12.75 -1.39 -0.88
CA TRP A 87 -13.94 -2.11 -1.33
C TRP A 87 -13.53 -3.30 -2.19
N ILE A 88 -13.89 -4.51 -1.78
CA ILE A 88 -13.50 -5.75 -2.41
C ILE A 88 -14.74 -6.39 -3.03
N PHE A 89 -14.66 -6.76 -4.29
CA PHE A 89 -15.74 -7.41 -5.03
C PHE A 89 -15.36 -8.85 -5.33
N SER A 90 -16.20 -9.80 -4.91
CA SER A 90 -15.97 -11.21 -5.21
C SER A 90 -17.27 -12.02 -5.15
N ALA A 91 -17.61 -12.73 -6.22
CA ALA A 91 -18.80 -13.58 -6.24
C ALA A 91 -18.70 -14.74 -5.22
N SER A 92 -17.60 -15.50 -5.22
CA SER A 92 -17.43 -16.65 -4.32
C SER A 92 -16.81 -16.30 -2.97
N SER A 93 -16.03 -15.21 -2.87
CA SER A 93 -15.21 -14.86 -1.70
C SER A 93 -14.18 -15.92 -1.27
N ASP A 94 -13.91 -16.91 -2.12
CA ASP A 94 -12.98 -18.02 -1.85
C ASP A 94 -11.75 -18.05 -2.78
N ASN A 95 -11.69 -17.14 -3.75
CA ASN A 95 -10.54 -17.05 -4.65
C ASN A 95 -9.31 -16.53 -3.88
N ALA A 96 -8.16 -17.18 -4.11
CA ALA A 96 -6.88 -16.90 -3.45
C ALA A 96 -6.45 -15.44 -3.56
N ASP A 97 -6.63 -14.83 -4.73
CA ASP A 97 -6.22 -13.45 -5.00
C ASP A 97 -7.02 -12.46 -4.15
N ILE A 98 -8.31 -12.73 -3.95
CA ILE A 98 -9.17 -11.90 -3.11
C ILE A 98 -8.82 -12.09 -1.62
N VAL A 99 -8.47 -13.30 -1.20
CA VAL A 99 -7.95 -13.53 0.15
C VAL A 99 -6.65 -12.74 0.37
N ALA A 100 -5.75 -12.74 -0.61
CA ALA A 100 -4.51 -11.95 -0.58
C ALA A 100 -4.78 -10.44 -0.48
N ALA A 101 -5.78 -9.95 -1.20
CA ALA A 101 -6.21 -8.55 -1.13
C ALA A 101 -6.77 -8.19 0.26
N VAL A 102 -7.59 -9.05 0.87
CA VAL A 102 -8.08 -8.83 2.25
C VAL A 102 -6.90 -8.77 3.23
N GLU A 103 -5.98 -9.74 3.18
CA GLU A 103 -4.81 -9.77 4.07
C GLU A 103 -3.93 -8.52 3.92
N THR A 104 -3.74 -8.06 2.68
CA THR A 104 -3.00 -6.83 2.41
C THR A 104 -3.73 -5.60 2.97
N ALA A 105 -5.05 -5.50 2.83
CA ALA A 105 -5.82 -4.38 3.36
C ALA A 105 -5.72 -4.29 4.89
N VAL A 106 -5.79 -5.44 5.57
CA VAL A 106 -5.62 -5.54 7.03
C VAL A 106 -4.21 -5.15 7.44
N ARG A 107 -3.19 -5.75 6.80
CA ARG A 107 -1.79 -5.51 7.16
C ARG A 107 -1.40 -4.05 6.97
N ARG A 108 -1.84 -3.42 5.89
CA ARG A 108 -1.59 -1.99 5.62
C ARG A 108 -2.55 -1.04 6.33
N ARG A 109 -3.33 -1.56 7.28
CA ARG A 109 -4.20 -0.80 8.18
C ARG A 109 -5.17 0.12 7.43
N ALA A 110 -5.79 -0.40 6.37
CA ALA A 110 -6.81 0.34 5.63
C ALA A 110 -7.89 0.88 6.58
N HIS A 111 -8.36 2.11 6.33
CA HIS A 111 -9.33 2.79 7.21
C HIS A 111 -10.60 1.95 7.41
N SER A 112 -11.14 1.40 6.32
CA SER A 112 -12.23 0.42 6.39
C SER A 112 -12.11 -0.62 5.29
N ILE A 113 -12.65 -1.81 5.55
CA ILE A 113 -12.66 -2.93 4.61
C ILE A 113 -14.12 -3.35 4.38
N GLN A 114 -14.55 -3.30 3.13
CA GLN A 114 -15.91 -3.54 2.68
C GLN A 114 -15.90 -4.68 1.65
N LEU A 115 -16.62 -5.77 1.88
CA LEU A 115 -16.70 -6.89 0.93
C LEU A 115 -18.10 -6.99 0.34
N VAL A 116 -18.24 -6.92 -0.98
CA VAL A 116 -19.49 -7.17 -1.69
C VAL A 116 -19.44 -8.56 -2.32
N THR A 117 -20.34 -9.45 -1.89
CA THR A 117 -20.32 -10.86 -2.29
C THR A 117 -21.70 -11.50 -2.27
N ARG A 118 -21.90 -12.59 -3.01
CA ARG A 118 -23.06 -13.47 -2.83
C ARG A 118 -22.82 -14.62 -1.84
N ASN A 119 -21.57 -14.80 -1.38
CA ASN A 119 -21.20 -15.86 -0.45
C ASN A 119 -20.61 -15.25 0.84
N PRO A 120 -21.42 -14.96 1.87
CA PRO A 120 -20.91 -14.36 3.11
C PRO A 120 -20.10 -15.34 3.98
N GLY A 121 -20.04 -16.63 3.62
CA GLY A 121 -19.34 -17.66 4.38
C GLY A 121 -17.98 -18.07 3.82
N GLY A 122 -17.49 -17.44 2.74
CA GLY A 122 -16.20 -17.80 2.17
C GLY A 122 -15.00 -17.26 2.96
N GLN A 123 -13.80 -17.66 2.54
CA GLN A 123 -12.56 -17.38 3.26
C GLN A 123 -12.27 -15.88 3.41
N ALA A 124 -12.45 -15.10 2.33
CA ALA A 124 -12.27 -13.66 2.36
C ALA A 124 -13.28 -12.98 3.29
N ALA A 125 -14.54 -13.40 3.27
CA ALA A 125 -15.58 -12.87 4.15
C ALA A 125 -15.26 -13.13 5.64
N THR A 126 -14.78 -14.34 5.95
CA THR A 126 -14.34 -14.69 7.30
C THR A 126 -13.21 -13.77 7.78
N LYS A 127 -12.20 -13.53 6.94
CA LYS A 127 -11.07 -12.64 7.29
C LYS A 127 -11.51 -11.18 7.45
N VAL A 128 -12.38 -10.68 6.58
CA VAL A 128 -12.98 -9.34 6.71
C VAL A 128 -13.71 -9.20 8.04
N SER A 129 -14.51 -10.20 8.43
CA SER A 129 -15.23 -10.20 9.71
C SER A 129 -14.28 -10.17 10.92
N ILE A 130 -13.22 -10.98 10.90
CA ILE A 130 -12.21 -11.01 11.97
C ILE A 130 -11.51 -9.67 12.11
N ALA A 131 -11.27 -8.97 11.00
CA ALA A 131 -10.66 -7.66 10.97
C ALA A 131 -11.62 -6.50 11.31
N GLY A 132 -12.89 -6.79 11.62
CA GLY A 132 -13.90 -5.75 11.92
C GLY A 132 -14.44 -5.02 10.69
N GLY A 133 -14.19 -5.55 9.48
CA GLY A 133 -14.78 -5.04 8.25
C GLY A 133 -16.26 -5.43 8.06
N GLN A 134 -16.88 -4.92 7.01
CA GLN A 134 -18.30 -5.14 6.71
C GLN A 134 -18.49 -6.02 5.47
N ILE A 135 -19.50 -6.89 5.52
CA ILE A 135 -19.89 -7.76 4.40
C ILE A 135 -21.27 -7.34 3.90
N HIS A 136 -21.35 -7.03 2.61
CA HIS A 136 -22.56 -6.71 1.88
C HIS A 136 -22.95 -7.91 1.02
N THR A 137 -23.99 -8.62 1.46
CA THR A 137 -24.46 -9.83 0.77
C THR A 137 -25.45 -9.46 -0.33
N VAL A 138 -25.22 -9.96 -1.54
CA VAL A 138 -26.15 -9.80 -2.67
C VAL A 138 -26.85 -11.12 -2.99
N SER A 139 -28.14 -11.04 -3.31
CA SER A 139 -28.96 -12.22 -3.61
C SER A 139 -28.91 -12.56 -5.10
N VAL A 140 -28.78 -13.84 -5.42
CA VAL A 140 -28.80 -14.34 -6.80
C VAL A 140 -29.76 -15.51 -6.93
N VAL A 141 -30.40 -15.61 -8.10
CA VAL A 141 -31.27 -16.74 -8.44
C VAL A 141 -30.46 -17.98 -8.83
N ASP A 142 -29.30 -17.77 -9.45
CA ASP A 142 -28.37 -18.85 -9.77
C ASP A 142 -27.03 -18.62 -9.08
N LEU A 143 -26.65 -19.55 -8.21
CA LEU A 143 -25.39 -19.50 -7.46
C LEU A 143 -24.16 -19.74 -8.34
N LYS A 144 -24.30 -20.27 -9.55
CA LYS A 144 -23.16 -20.53 -10.44
C LYS A 144 -23.32 -19.71 -11.70
N ASP A 145 -22.57 -18.62 -11.82
CA ASP A 145 -22.62 -17.74 -13.00
C ASP A 145 -22.32 -18.47 -14.32
N GLY A 146 -21.42 -19.46 -14.28
CA GLY A 146 -20.87 -20.09 -15.48
C GLY A 146 -19.37 -19.81 -15.55
N TYR A 147 -18.83 -19.77 -16.77
CA TYR A 147 -17.46 -19.30 -16.98
C TYR A 147 -17.36 -17.78 -16.88
N LEU A 148 -18.24 -17.05 -17.58
CA LEU A 148 -18.39 -15.59 -17.41
C LEU A 148 -19.32 -15.25 -16.24
N ALA A 149 -19.08 -14.10 -15.63
CA ALA A 149 -19.97 -13.56 -14.60
C ALA A 149 -21.31 -13.10 -15.20
N THR A 150 -22.40 -13.47 -14.54
CA THR A 150 -23.77 -13.15 -14.98
C THR A 150 -24.61 -12.69 -13.79
N HIS A 151 -25.19 -13.61 -13.03
CA HIS A 151 -26.09 -13.31 -11.91
C HIS A 151 -25.41 -12.56 -10.78
N SER A 152 -24.19 -12.93 -10.38
CA SER A 152 -23.46 -12.23 -9.32
C SER A 152 -23.15 -10.79 -9.69
N LEU A 153 -22.70 -10.54 -10.92
CA LEU A 153 -22.45 -9.21 -11.45
C LEU A 153 -23.73 -8.37 -11.44
N VAL A 154 -24.83 -8.89 -11.98
CA VAL A 154 -26.10 -8.16 -12.03
C VAL A 154 -26.66 -7.91 -10.62
N ALA A 155 -26.52 -8.86 -9.69
CA ALA A 155 -26.92 -8.65 -8.30
C ALA A 155 -26.11 -7.54 -7.63
N MET A 156 -24.79 -7.48 -7.86
CA MET A 156 -23.93 -6.42 -7.35
C MET A 156 -24.31 -5.05 -7.92
N THR A 157 -24.47 -4.93 -9.24
CA THR A 157 -24.82 -3.65 -9.87
C THR A 157 -26.23 -3.19 -9.50
N THR A 158 -27.18 -4.12 -9.39
CA THR A 158 -28.55 -3.85 -8.91
C THR A 158 -28.52 -3.30 -7.48
N THR A 159 -27.87 -4.01 -6.55
CA THR A 159 -27.83 -3.59 -5.15
C THR A 159 -27.12 -2.24 -4.99
N LEU A 160 -26.04 -2.00 -5.75
CA LEU A 160 -25.33 -0.72 -5.78
C LEU A 160 -26.17 0.42 -6.36
N LEU A 161 -27.03 0.16 -7.36
CA LEU A 161 -27.96 1.14 -7.92
C LEU A 161 -28.95 1.61 -6.85
N PHE A 162 -29.57 0.67 -6.12
CA PHE A 162 -30.54 1.02 -5.08
C PHE A 162 -29.87 1.66 -3.86
N ALA A 163 -28.70 1.17 -3.44
CA ALA A 163 -27.94 1.80 -2.36
C ALA A 163 -27.55 3.25 -2.72
N SER A 164 -27.21 3.47 -3.99
CA SER A 164 -26.92 4.79 -4.56
C SER A 164 -28.12 5.74 -4.58
N ASP A 165 -29.30 5.23 -4.92
CA ASP A 165 -30.55 5.99 -4.92
C ASP A 165 -30.91 6.44 -3.51
N LEU A 166 -30.79 5.54 -2.52
CA LEU A 166 -31.07 5.86 -1.11
C LEU A 166 -30.24 7.02 -0.55
N VAL A 167 -29.06 7.27 -1.11
CA VAL A 167 -28.14 8.30 -0.61
C VAL A 167 -28.06 9.52 -1.54
N CYS A 168 -28.69 9.53 -2.72
CA CYS A 168 -28.51 10.64 -3.66
C CYS A 168 -29.07 11.99 -3.17
N GLY A 169 -29.81 12.01 -2.06
CA GLY A 169 -30.44 13.19 -1.47
C GLY A 169 -31.89 13.39 -1.93
N GLU A 170 -32.21 12.90 -3.13
CA GLU A 170 -33.55 12.92 -3.74
C GLU A 170 -33.86 11.54 -4.35
N PRO A 171 -34.09 10.51 -3.51
CA PRO A 171 -34.29 9.15 -3.97
C PRO A 171 -35.51 9.05 -4.87
N VAL A 172 -35.36 8.38 -6.01
CA VAL A 172 -36.50 8.05 -6.90
C VAL A 172 -37.37 6.97 -6.25
N GLY A 173 -36.77 6.07 -5.46
CA GLY A 173 -37.49 5.10 -4.65
C GLY A 173 -38.22 4.04 -5.48
N PRO A 174 -39.46 3.67 -5.14
CA PRO A 174 -40.17 2.56 -5.81
C PRO A 174 -40.34 2.71 -7.32
N GLU A 175 -40.37 3.94 -7.84
CA GLU A 175 -40.46 4.17 -9.29
C GLU A 175 -39.19 3.71 -10.03
N LEU A 176 -38.01 3.84 -9.41
CA LEU A 176 -36.76 3.31 -9.96
C LEU A 176 -36.84 1.79 -10.09
N ALA A 177 -37.39 1.10 -9.09
CA ALA A 177 -37.55 -0.35 -9.11
C ALA A 177 -38.41 -0.82 -10.28
N VAL A 178 -39.59 -0.21 -10.46
CA VAL A 178 -40.51 -0.54 -11.56
C VAL A 178 -39.86 -0.27 -12.91
N ASN A 179 -39.27 0.90 -13.11
CA ASN A 179 -38.65 1.28 -14.37
C ASN A 179 -37.43 0.43 -14.69
N TYR A 180 -36.59 0.11 -13.70
CA TYR A 180 -35.41 -0.72 -13.90
C TYR A 180 -35.80 -2.15 -14.30
N LEU A 181 -36.73 -2.78 -13.57
CA LEU A 181 -37.22 -4.14 -13.90
C LEU A 181 -37.80 -4.22 -15.31
N ALA A 182 -38.68 -3.29 -15.68
CA ALA A 182 -39.29 -3.26 -17.01
C ALA A 182 -38.22 -3.10 -18.11
N SER A 183 -37.25 -2.19 -17.89
CA SER A 183 -36.15 -1.93 -18.82
C SER A 183 -35.20 -3.13 -18.99
N VAL A 184 -34.99 -3.91 -17.93
CA VAL A 184 -34.21 -5.15 -17.99
C VAL A 184 -34.97 -6.22 -18.77
N GLN A 185 -36.26 -6.40 -18.51
CA GLN A 185 -37.10 -7.36 -19.22
C GLN A 185 -37.16 -7.08 -20.73
N GLU A 186 -37.28 -5.80 -21.11
CA GLU A 186 -37.25 -5.39 -22.52
C GLU A 186 -35.95 -5.81 -23.21
N ARG A 187 -34.79 -5.59 -22.57
CA ARG A 187 -33.47 -5.94 -23.12
C ARG A 187 -33.26 -7.45 -23.26
N LEU A 188 -33.82 -8.22 -22.34
CA LEU A 188 -33.73 -9.68 -22.33
C LEU A 188 -34.77 -10.35 -23.25
N ALA A 189 -35.75 -9.59 -23.77
CA ALA A 189 -36.77 -10.11 -24.67
C ALA A 189 -36.14 -10.71 -25.94
N LEU A 190 -36.73 -11.79 -26.45
CA LEU A 190 -36.22 -12.52 -27.62
C LEU A 190 -36.02 -11.61 -28.85
N GLY A 191 -36.92 -10.64 -29.06
CA GLY A 191 -36.81 -9.68 -30.16
C GLY A 191 -35.60 -8.76 -30.03
N ALA A 192 -35.33 -8.22 -28.83
CA ALA A 192 -34.17 -7.37 -28.58
C ALA A 192 -32.86 -8.14 -28.77
N ARG A 193 -32.78 -9.36 -28.24
CA ARG A 193 -31.62 -10.25 -28.41
C ARG A 193 -31.39 -10.65 -29.86
N GLY A 194 -32.46 -10.98 -30.59
CA GLY A 194 -32.40 -11.27 -32.03
C GLY A 194 -31.88 -10.08 -32.84
N GLY A 195 -32.32 -8.86 -32.51
CA GLY A 195 -31.81 -7.65 -33.14
C GLY A 195 -30.30 -7.45 -32.93
N GLN A 196 -29.76 -7.77 -31.75
CA GLN A 196 -28.30 -7.72 -31.54
C GLN A 196 -27.57 -8.83 -32.29
N GLN A 197 -28.12 -10.04 -32.36
CA GLN A 197 -27.56 -11.13 -33.18
C GLN A 197 -27.43 -10.73 -34.65
N ASP A 198 -28.43 -10.06 -35.20
CA ASP A 198 -28.38 -9.57 -36.58
C ASP A 198 -27.27 -8.52 -36.80
N ARG A 199 -27.04 -7.63 -35.83
CA ARG A 199 -25.99 -6.60 -35.91
C ARG A 199 -24.58 -7.17 -35.95
N PHE A 200 -24.35 -8.29 -35.26
CA PHE A 200 -23.03 -8.94 -35.19
C PHE A 200 -22.92 -10.18 -36.06
N ARG A 201 -23.93 -10.51 -36.88
CA ARG A 201 -23.96 -11.73 -37.70
C ARG A 201 -22.75 -11.88 -38.62
N SER A 202 -22.15 -10.77 -39.06
CA SER A 202 -20.95 -10.77 -39.91
C SER A 202 -19.62 -10.81 -39.14
N LEU A 203 -19.65 -10.90 -37.81
CA LEU A 203 -18.45 -11.02 -36.99
C LEU A 203 -17.80 -12.37 -37.21
N ASN A 204 -16.49 -12.37 -37.40
CA ASN A 204 -15.65 -13.56 -37.47
C ASN A 204 -14.65 -13.57 -36.32
N ASN A 205 -14.18 -14.76 -35.94
CA ASN A 205 -13.18 -14.92 -34.86
C ASN A 205 -11.84 -14.18 -35.14
N GLY A 206 -11.50 -13.97 -36.42
CA GLY A 206 -10.31 -13.23 -36.85
C GLY A 206 -10.49 -11.71 -36.94
N ASP A 207 -11.72 -11.20 -36.73
CA ASP A 207 -11.97 -9.76 -36.72
C ASP A 207 -11.40 -9.13 -35.44
N THR A 208 -10.87 -7.92 -35.55
CA THR A 208 -10.52 -7.10 -34.38
C THR A 208 -11.69 -6.20 -34.00
N LEU A 209 -12.22 -6.36 -32.79
CA LEU A 209 -13.22 -5.44 -32.24
C LEU A 209 -12.52 -4.27 -31.55
N LEU A 210 -12.77 -3.05 -32.06
CA LEU A 210 -12.33 -1.81 -31.44
C LEU A 210 -13.49 -1.23 -30.64
N VAL A 211 -13.45 -1.37 -29.31
CA VAL A 211 -14.43 -0.76 -28.41
C VAL A 211 -14.00 0.68 -28.15
N LEU A 212 -14.61 1.60 -28.90
CA LEU A 212 -14.41 3.04 -28.73
C LEU A 212 -15.42 3.55 -27.72
N ALA A 213 -15.00 3.73 -26.48
CA ALA A 213 -15.91 4.00 -25.38
C ALA A 213 -15.75 5.40 -24.80
N ASP A 214 -16.89 6.03 -24.51
CA ASP A 214 -16.95 7.11 -23.55
C ASP A 214 -16.38 6.64 -22.19
N PRO A 215 -15.44 7.38 -21.56
CA PRO A 215 -14.95 7.05 -20.22
C PRO A 215 -16.06 6.89 -19.16
N GLN A 216 -17.21 7.54 -19.32
CA GLN A 216 -18.37 7.39 -18.42
C GLN A 216 -19.08 6.04 -18.58
N ALA A 217 -18.83 5.32 -19.67
CA ALA A 217 -19.37 3.99 -19.98
C ALA A 217 -18.39 2.85 -19.63
N LYS A 218 -17.38 3.13 -18.80
CA LYS A 218 -16.32 2.18 -18.46
C LYS A 218 -16.81 0.83 -17.93
N PRO A 219 -17.85 0.73 -17.07
CA PRO A 219 -18.40 -0.57 -16.67
C PRO A 219 -18.83 -1.45 -17.86
N VAL A 220 -19.50 -0.84 -18.84
CA VAL A 220 -19.97 -1.51 -20.06
C VAL A 220 -18.79 -1.93 -20.94
N ALA A 221 -17.84 -1.02 -21.16
CA ALA A 221 -16.65 -1.28 -21.97
C ALA A 221 -15.80 -2.41 -21.38
N THR A 222 -15.54 -2.37 -20.07
CA THR A 222 -14.78 -3.41 -19.35
C THR A 222 -15.47 -4.77 -19.43
N LEU A 223 -16.80 -4.82 -19.35
CA LEU A 223 -17.55 -6.08 -19.48
C LEU A 223 -17.32 -6.71 -20.84
N ILE A 224 -17.46 -5.92 -21.91
CA ILE A 224 -17.28 -6.40 -23.28
C ILE A 224 -15.83 -6.88 -23.48
N ASP A 225 -14.86 -6.04 -23.14
CA ASP A 225 -13.43 -6.35 -23.31
C ASP A 225 -13.03 -7.63 -22.58
N THR A 226 -13.36 -7.71 -21.29
CA THR A 226 -13.05 -8.86 -20.43
C THR A 226 -13.75 -10.12 -20.93
N SER A 227 -15.05 -10.02 -21.26
CA SER A 227 -15.82 -11.19 -21.71
C SER A 227 -15.32 -11.76 -23.02
N LEU A 228 -14.90 -10.91 -23.97
CA LEU A 228 -14.37 -11.36 -25.25
C LEU A 228 -13.02 -12.06 -25.08
N TRP A 229 -12.13 -11.53 -24.23
CA TRP A 229 -10.85 -12.18 -23.90
C TRP A 229 -11.06 -13.50 -23.16
N GLU A 230 -11.91 -13.53 -22.15
CA GLU A 230 -12.19 -14.72 -21.34
C GLU A 230 -12.81 -15.84 -22.20
N SER A 231 -13.78 -15.51 -23.05
CA SER A 231 -14.48 -16.52 -23.87
C SER A 231 -13.78 -16.87 -25.19
N GLY A 232 -12.76 -16.10 -25.60
CA GLY A 232 -12.03 -16.33 -26.85
C GLY A 232 -12.85 -16.07 -28.11
N ILE A 233 -13.79 -15.13 -28.08
CA ILE A 233 -14.67 -14.79 -29.21
C ILE A 233 -13.89 -14.17 -30.37
N CYS A 234 -13.17 -13.08 -30.11
CA CYS A 234 -12.29 -12.41 -31.06
C CYS A 234 -11.32 -11.45 -30.32
N PRO A 235 -10.21 -11.02 -30.96
CA PRO A 235 -9.36 -9.97 -30.41
C PRO A 235 -10.12 -8.67 -30.18
N VAL A 236 -9.93 -8.07 -29.01
CA VAL A 236 -10.56 -6.80 -28.63
C VAL A 236 -9.53 -5.79 -28.14
N GLN A 237 -9.77 -4.52 -28.47
CA GLN A 237 -9.05 -3.39 -27.90
C GLN A 237 -10.04 -2.30 -27.49
N THR A 238 -9.98 -1.90 -26.23
CA THR A 238 -10.75 -0.77 -25.70
C THR A 238 -9.92 0.51 -25.62
N THR A 239 -10.50 1.64 -26.03
CA THR A 239 -9.90 2.98 -25.88
C THR A 239 -10.98 4.06 -25.97
N ASP A 240 -10.72 5.26 -25.46
CA ASP A 240 -11.59 6.41 -25.74
C ASP A 240 -11.38 6.98 -27.15
N PHE A 241 -12.32 7.81 -27.58
CA PHE A 241 -12.34 8.42 -28.92
C PHE A 241 -11.10 9.26 -29.24
N ARG A 242 -10.57 9.99 -28.26
CA ARG A 242 -9.42 10.89 -28.47
C ARG A 242 -8.12 10.12 -28.45
N ASN A 243 -7.96 9.19 -27.52
CA ASN A 243 -6.80 8.30 -27.47
C ASN A 243 -6.71 7.36 -28.69
N PHE A 244 -7.84 7.03 -29.32
CA PHE A 244 -7.85 6.37 -30.63
C PHE A 244 -7.18 7.21 -31.73
N ALA A 245 -7.42 8.53 -31.74
CA ALA A 245 -6.81 9.44 -32.71
C ALA A 245 -5.28 9.51 -32.58
N HIS A 246 -4.72 9.18 -31.41
CA HIS A 246 -3.28 9.10 -31.16
C HIS A 246 -2.66 7.77 -31.63
N GLY A 247 -2.81 7.47 -32.93
CA GLY A 247 -2.09 6.42 -33.64
C GLY A 247 -2.86 5.11 -33.90
N ARG A 248 -3.93 4.81 -33.14
CA ARG A 248 -4.69 3.54 -33.30
C ARG A 248 -5.46 3.47 -34.61
N HIS A 249 -5.80 4.61 -35.21
CA HIS A 249 -6.41 4.69 -36.54
C HIS A 249 -5.55 4.04 -37.65
N ALA A 250 -4.23 3.91 -37.46
CA ALA A 250 -3.37 3.21 -38.41
C ALA A 250 -3.74 1.72 -38.54
N TRP A 251 -4.27 1.09 -37.48
CA TRP A 251 -4.75 -0.29 -37.54
C TRP A 251 -5.94 -0.42 -38.49
N ILE A 252 -6.91 0.48 -38.38
CA ILE A 252 -8.07 0.52 -39.28
C ILE A 252 -7.63 0.74 -40.72
N HIS A 253 -6.68 1.64 -40.97
CA HIS A 253 -6.17 1.87 -42.32
C HIS A 253 -5.60 0.59 -42.97
N GLN A 254 -4.91 -0.24 -42.19
CA GLN A 254 -4.30 -1.48 -42.70
C GLN A 254 -5.26 -2.68 -42.69
N ARG A 255 -6.29 -2.66 -41.85
CA ARG A 255 -7.15 -3.82 -41.54
C ARG A 255 -8.65 -3.50 -41.53
N SER A 256 -9.11 -2.55 -42.35
CA SER A 256 -10.51 -2.10 -42.39
C SER A 256 -11.50 -3.27 -42.53
N SER A 257 -11.22 -4.20 -43.46
CA SER A 257 -12.10 -5.34 -43.76
C SER A 257 -12.18 -6.38 -42.64
N SER A 258 -11.18 -6.46 -41.77
CA SER A 258 -11.15 -7.35 -40.60
C SER A 258 -11.25 -6.59 -39.28
N SER A 259 -11.79 -5.37 -39.31
CA SER A 259 -12.06 -4.56 -38.12
C SER A 259 -13.54 -4.25 -37.99
N ILE A 260 -14.01 -4.14 -36.75
CA ILE A 260 -15.32 -3.62 -36.40
C ILE A 260 -15.12 -2.59 -35.29
N VAL A 261 -15.75 -1.43 -35.43
CA VAL A 261 -15.83 -0.45 -34.34
C VAL A 261 -17.14 -0.63 -33.61
N LEU A 262 -17.07 -0.85 -32.29
CA LEU A 262 -18.19 -0.71 -31.38
C LEU A 262 -18.03 0.61 -30.62
N ALA A 263 -18.83 1.61 -30.99
CA ALA A 263 -18.85 2.89 -30.31
C ALA A 263 -19.87 2.88 -29.16
N LEU A 264 -19.38 3.04 -27.93
CA LEU A 264 -20.22 3.25 -26.74
C LEU A 264 -20.25 4.75 -26.44
N VAL A 265 -21.34 5.42 -26.80
CA VAL A 265 -21.48 6.87 -26.73
C VAL A 265 -22.43 7.26 -25.60
N SER A 266 -22.28 8.50 -25.13
CA SER A 266 -23.21 9.13 -24.21
C SER A 266 -23.60 10.52 -24.74
N GLN A 267 -24.54 11.16 -24.05
CA GLN A 267 -24.98 12.52 -24.31
C GLN A 267 -23.80 13.49 -24.49
N ASP A 268 -22.80 13.40 -23.62
CA ASP A 268 -21.68 14.34 -23.59
C ASP A 268 -20.62 14.02 -24.66
N SER A 269 -20.48 12.76 -25.06
CA SER A 269 -19.48 12.35 -26.05
C SER A 269 -19.98 12.29 -27.48
N HIS A 270 -21.29 12.47 -27.72
CA HIS A 270 -21.90 12.47 -29.07
C HIS A 270 -21.17 13.37 -30.06
N ALA A 271 -20.85 14.61 -29.66
CA ALA A 271 -20.18 15.55 -30.55
C ALA A 271 -18.77 15.07 -30.95
N VAL A 272 -18.03 14.51 -29.99
CA VAL A 272 -16.68 13.97 -30.20
C VAL A 272 -16.73 12.75 -31.09
N TRP A 273 -17.65 11.83 -30.84
CA TRP A 273 -17.85 10.64 -31.66
C TRP A 273 -18.27 11.01 -33.09
N ARG A 274 -19.24 11.91 -33.28
CA ARG A 274 -19.67 12.34 -34.63
C ARG A 274 -18.51 12.92 -35.44
N ALA A 275 -17.68 13.75 -34.82
CA ALA A 275 -16.50 14.31 -35.47
C ALA A 275 -15.51 13.21 -35.90
N LEU A 276 -15.32 12.19 -35.06
CA LEU A 276 -14.45 11.04 -35.38
C LEU A 276 -15.04 10.15 -36.46
N LYS A 277 -16.32 9.74 -36.32
CA LYS A 277 -17.06 8.87 -37.24
C LYS A 277 -17.05 9.41 -38.67
N LYS A 278 -17.16 10.72 -38.85
CA LYS A 278 -17.09 11.38 -40.17
C LYS A 278 -15.79 11.09 -40.93
N ASN A 279 -14.71 10.80 -40.22
CA ASN A 279 -13.38 10.57 -40.80
C ASN A 279 -13.01 9.07 -40.88
N LEU A 280 -13.89 8.17 -40.45
CA LEU A 280 -13.67 6.72 -40.57
C LEU A 280 -13.88 6.27 -42.03
N PRO A 281 -13.19 5.20 -42.49
CA PRO A 281 -13.43 4.62 -43.81
C PRO A 281 -14.89 4.21 -43.99
N GLY A 282 -15.47 4.46 -45.17
CA GLY A 282 -16.88 4.18 -45.43
C GLY A 282 -17.23 2.69 -45.48
N ASP A 283 -16.24 1.82 -45.70
CA ASP A 283 -16.37 0.35 -45.70
C ASP A 283 -16.18 -0.27 -44.31
N LEU A 284 -15.74 0.52 -43.31
CA LEU A 284 -15.56 0.05 -41.95
C LEU A 284 -16.91 -0.30 -41.32
N ARG A 285 -16.99 -1.49 -40.73
CA ARG A 285 -18.16 -1.91 -39.95
C ARG A 285 -18.21 -1.13 -38.64
N VAL A 286 -19.29 -0.39 -38.41
CA VAL A 286 -19.48 0.42 -37.20
C VAL A 286 -20.82 0.09 -36.56
N VAL A 287 -20.77 -0.26 -35.28
CA VAL A 287 -21.92 -0.51 -34.41
C VAL A 287 -21.92 0.58 -33.33
N GLU A 288 -23.01 1.32 -33.20
CA GLU A 288 -23.13 2.43 -32.23
C GLU A 288 -24.17 2.08 -31.15
N ILE A 289 -23.83 2.31 -29.89
CA ILE A 289 -24.71 2.12 -28.74
C ILE A 289 -24.68 3.39 -27.91
N ASP A 290 -25.86 4.00 -27.75
CA ASP A 290 -26.05 5.21 -26.98
C ASP A 290 -26.54 4.85 -25.57
N LEU A 291 -25.77 5.24 -24.56
CA LEU A 291 -26.07 5.03 -23.15
C LEU A 291 -26.75 6.26 -22.51
N GLY A 292 -27.23 7.21 -23.32
CA GLY A 292 -27.89 8.42 -22.85
C GLY A 292 -26.96 9.24 -21.95
N LEU A 293 -27.44 9.64 -20.76
CA LEU A 293 -26.62 10.40 -19.79
C LEU A 293 -25.46 9.59 -19.18
N SER A 294 -25.37 8.27 -19.42
CA SER A 294 -24.36 7.39 -18.81
C SER A 294 -24.26 7.54 -17.28
N GLY A 295 -25.38 7.85 -16.62
CA GLY A 295 -25.50 7.82 -15.16
C GLY A 295 -25.51 6.39 -14.61
N ARG A 296 -25.85 6.23 -13.32
CA ARG A 296 -25.89 4.92 -12.65
C ARG A 296 -26.89 3.97 -13.28
N LEU A 297 -28.15 4.42 -13.46
CA LEU A 297 -29.19 3.63 -14.12
C LEU A 297 -28.78 3.22 -15.54
N ALA A 298 -28.26 4.17 -16.32
CA ALA A 298 -27.82 3.91 -17.69
C ALA A 298 -26.67 2.89 -17.75
N ASN A 299 -25.70 2.94 -16.84
CA ASN A 299 -24.64 1.94 -16.77
C ASN A 299 -25.15 0.59 -16.25
N ALA A 300 -26.07 0.55 -15.29
CA ALA A 300 -26.68 -0.70 -14.81
C ALA A 300 -27.44 -1.42 -15.93
N LEU A 301 -28.18 -0.67 -16.75
CA LEU A 301 -28.84 -1.19 -17.95
C LEU A 301 -27.82 -1.54 -19.04
N GLY A 302 -26.79 -0.72 -19.23
CA GLY A 302 -25.70 -0.97 -20.17
C GLY A 302 -24.94 -2.26 -19.87
N VAL A 303 -24.82 -2.67 -18.60
CA VAL A 303 -24.28 -3.98 -18.22
C VAL A 303 -25.16 -5.11 -18.76
N ILE A 304 -26.49 -4.97 -18.72
CA ILE A 304 -27.42 -5.95 -19.32
C ILE A 304 -27.28 -5.95 -20.84
N ASP A 305 -27.23 -4.77 -21.45
CA ASP A 305 -27.02 -4.63 -22.90
C ASP A 305 -25.72 -5.33 -23.30
N ALA A 306 -24.64 -5.14 -22.55
CA ALA A 306 -23.34 -5.75 -22.84
C ALA A 306 -23.35 -7.28 -22.73
N LEU A 307 -24.07 -7.86 -21.76
CA LEU A 307 -24.27 -9.32 -21.69
C LEU A 307 -24.99 -9.82 -22.96
N VAL A 308 -26.01 -9.11 -23.43
CA VAL A 308 -26.73 -9.47 -24.67
C VAL A 308 -25.82 -9.33 -25.89
N LEU A 309 -24.96 -8.31 -25.95
CA LEU A 309 -23.98 -8.15 -27.03
C LEU A 309 -22.96 -9.30 -27.04
N VAL A 310 -22.45 -9.70 -25.87
CA VAL A 310 -21.53 -10.84 -25.74
C VAL A 310 -22.19 -12.13 -26.22
N GLU A 311 -23.47 -12.35 -25.89
CA GLU A 311 -24.22 -13.47 -26.45
C GLU A 311 -24.30 -13.41 -27.98
N ALA A 312 -24.66 -12.25 -28.54
CA ALA A 312 -24.78 -12.05 -29.97
C ALA A 312 -23.45 -12.31 -30.71
N MET A 313 -22.35 -11.81 -30.16
CA MET A 313 -21.01 -12.01 -30.73
C MET A 313 -20.56 -13.47 -30.61
N GLY A 314 -20.81 -14.14 -29.48
CA GLY A 314 -20.54 -15.56 -29.31
C GLY A 314 -21.33 -16.43 -30.31
N ALA A 315 -22.61 -16.10 -30.53
CA ALA A 315 -23.44 -16.77 -31.52
C ALA A 315 -22.89 -16.61 -32.96
N ALA A 316 -22.39 -15.43 -33.32
CA ALA A 316 -21.81 -15.16 -34.64
C ALA A 316 -20.58 -16.03 -34.94
N VAL A 317 -19.73 -16.29 -33.93
CA VAL A 317 -18.52 -17.11 -34.08
C VAL A 317 -18.68 -18.56 -33.61
N ASN A 318 -19.91 -18.96 -33.24
CA ASN A 318 -20.25 -20.28 -32.72
C ASN A 318 -19.44 -20.69 -31.46
N ILE A 319 -19.26 -19.76 -30.54
CA ILE A 319 -18.65 -19.97 -29.22
C ILE A 319 -19.68 -19.64 -28.14
N ASP A 320 -19.92 -20.57 -27.21
CA ASP A 320 -20.76 -20.34 -26.03
C ASP A 320 -19.94 -19.58 -24.97
N PRO A 321 -20.25 -18.30 -24.67
CA PRO A 321 -19.48 -17.55 -23.69
C PRO A 321 -19.56 -18.13 -22.27
N GLY A 322 -20.65 -18.86 -21.95
CA GLY A 322 -20.84 -19.51 -20.66
C GLY A 322 -20.08 -20.83 -20.52
N ARG A 323 -19.51 -21.34 -21.62
CA ARG A 323 -18.74 -22.58 -21.69
C ARG A 323 -17.75 -22.55 -22.88
N PRO A 324 -16.75 -21.66 -22.87
CA PRO A 324 -15.81 -21.57 -23.97
C PRO A 324 -14.91 -22.83 -24.05
N PRO A 325 -14.37 -23.14 -25.24
CA PRO A 325 -13.49 -24.30 -25.43
C PRO A 325 -12.09 -24.03 -24.86
N ILE A 326 -11.95 -24.17 -23.53
CA ILE A 326 -10.69 -23.96 -22.80
C ILE A 326 -9.93 -25.27 -22.55
N GLY A 327 -8.60 -25.19 -22.61
CA GLY A 327 -7.72 -26.31 -22.27
C GLY A 327 -7.71 -26.62 -20.77
N SER A 328 -7.29 -27.83 -20.40
CA SER A 328 -7.23 -28.28 -19.01
C SER A 328 -6.32 -27.43 -18.11
N TYR A 329 -5.32 -26.75 -18.68
CA TYR A 329 -4.38 -25.87 -17.97
C TYR A 329 -5.06 -24.66 -17.30
N ALA A 330 -6.20 -24.19 -17.82
CA ALA A 330 -6.86 -22.98 -17.33
C ALA A 330 -7.31 -23.09 -15.87
N LYS A 331 -7.74 -24.29 -15.45
CA LYS A 331 -8.14 -24.55 -14.07
C LYS A 331 -6.96 -24.40 -13.11
N SER A 332 -5.80 -24.95 -13.48
CA SER A 332 -4.58 -24.85 -12.67
C SER A 332 -4.12 -23.40 -12.52
N ILE A 333 -4.23 -22.57 -13.56
CA ILE A 333 -3.90 -21.14 -13.48
C ILE A 333 -4.87 -20.39 -12.55
N TYR A 334 -6.17 -20.66 -12.66
CA TYR A 334 -7.19 -19.97 -11.86
C TYR A 334 -7.18 -20.35 -10.37
N GLU A 335 -6.84 -21.60 -10.05
CA GLU A 335 -6.78 -22.11 -8.66
C GLU A 335 -5.42 -21.88 -7.97
N ASP A 336 -4.46 -21.31 -8.70
CA ASP A 336 -3.11 -21.03 -8.19
C ASP A 336 -3.16 -20.08 -6.98
N GLN A 337 -2.24 -20.29 -6.04
CA GLN A 337 -2.18 -19.57 -4.75
C GLN A 337 -0.97 -18.62 -4.69
N ALA A 338 -0.28 -18.37 -5.80
CA ALA A 338 0.97 -17.62 -5.84
C ALA A 338 0.81 -16.21 -5.27
N LEU A 339 -0.29 -15.51 -5.58
CA LEU A 339 -0.52 -14.17 -5.04
C LEU A 339 -0.77 -14.18 -3.53
N LEU A 340 -1.48 -15.19 -3.02
CA LEU A 340 -1.70 -15.37 -1.58
C LEU A 340 -0.38 -15.69 -0.87
N SER A 341 0.41 -16.62 -1.42
CA SER A 341 1.75 -16.93 -0.91
C SER A 341 2.66 -15.69 -0.91
N LEU A 342 2.65 -14.92 -2.00
CA LEU A 342 3.42 -13.67 -2.10
C LEU A 342 2.96 -12.64 -1.07
N SER A 343 1.65 -12.47 -0.88
CA SER A 343 1.10 -11.60 0.17
C SER A 343 1.59 -12.01 1.56
N ALA A 344 1.67 -13.31 1.85
CA ALA A 344 2.19 -13.80 3.13
C ALA A 344 3.70 -13.54 3.30
N GLU A 345 4.48 -13.63 2.22
CA GLU A 345 5.92 -13.31 2.26
C GLU A 345 6.19 -11.81 2.47
N LEU A 346 5.26 -10.94 2.05
CA LEU A 346 5.27 -9.51 2.30
C LEU A 346 4.88 -9.19 3.75
N SER A 347 5.62 -9.75 4.70
CA SER A 347 5.50 -9.47 6.13
C SER A 347 5.75 -7.99 6.45
N PRO A 348 5.32 -7.47 7.62
CA PRO A 348 5.53 -6.07 7.98
C PRO A 348 6.97 -5.56 7.83
N PRO A 349 8.02 -6.30 8.25
CA PRO A 349 9.41 -5.91 7.99
C PRO A 349 9.75 -5.78 6.50
N VAL A 350 9.23 -6.71 5.67
CA VAL A 350 9.47 -6.72 4.22
C VAL A 350 8.75 -5.55 3.56
N GLU A 351 7.50 -5.26 3.93
CA GLU A 351 6.78 -4.10 3.39
C GLU A 351 7.45 -2.78 3.79
N HIS A 352 7.85 -2.65 5.05
CA HIS A 352 8.58 -1.47 5.51
C HIS A 352 9.90 -1.29 4.75
N LYS A 353 10.67 -2.37 4.59
CA LYS A 353 11.91 -2.32 3.82
C LYS A 353 11.65 -2.01 2.35
N ARG A 354 10.64 -2.64 1.74
CA ARG A 354 10.24 -2.41 0.35
C ARG A 354 9.88 -0.95 0.13
N ALA A 355 9.15 -0.33 1.06
CA ALA A 355 8.83 1.09 1.01
C ALA A 355 10.09 1.96 1.03
N ALA A 356 11.08 1.65 1.87
CA ALA A 356 12.35 2.38 1.89
C ALA A 356 13.16 2.17 0.60
N VAL A 357 13.28 0.93 0.10
CA VAL A 357 13.97 0.65 -1.17
C VAL A 357 13.33 1.42 -2.33
N LEU A 358 12.00 1.41 -2.43
CA LEU A 358 11.28 2.15 -3.48
C LEU A 358 11.41 3.67 -3.31
N ARG A 359 11.42 4.19 -2.07
CA ARG A 359 11.57 5.62 -1.79
C ARG A 359 12.93 6.16 -2.19
N TYR A 360 13.99 5.39 -1.93
CA TYR A 360 15.37 5.82 -2.17
C TYR A 360 15.95 5.33 -3.50
N ASP A 361 15.32 4.33 -4.12
CA ASP A 361 15.63 3.77 -5.44
C ASP A 361 17.14 3.50 -5.65
N ASP A 362 17.73 2.80 -4.68
CA ASP A 362 19.17 2.56 -4.68
C ASP A 362 19.56 1.51 -5.74
N LEU A 363 20.51 1.88 -6.61
CA LEU A 363 20.99 1.04 -7.72
C LEU A 363 21.49 -0.34 -7.28
N SER A 364 22.06 -0.46 -6.07
CA SER A 364 22.58 -1.73 -5.56
C SER A 364 21.49 -2.72 -5.16
N SER A 365 20.24 -2.26 -5.03
CA SER A 365 19.11 -3.06 -4.54
C SER A 365 18.21 -3.60 -5.66
N GLN A 366 18.45 -3.23 -6.92
CA GLN A 366 17.56 -3.56 -8.05
C GLN A 366 17.36 -5.06 -8.30
N HIS A 367 18.32 -5.90 -7.91
CA HIS A 367 18.30 -7.34 -8.18
C HIS A 367 18.23 -8.21 -6.92
N LEU A 368 18.11 -7.60 -5.74
CA LEU A 368 18.10 -8.32 -4.48
C LEU A 368 16.67 -8.67 -4.09
N LEU A 369 16.43 -9.96 -3.80
CA LEU A 369 15.16 -10.44 -3.27
C LEU A 369 15.05 -10.07 -1.79
N LEU A 370 14.14 -9.15 -1.47
CA LEU A 370 13.98 -8.64 -0.10
C LEU A 370 13.65 -9.74 0.91
N VAL A 371 12.89 -10.75 0.52
CA VAL A 371 12.54 -11.89 1.38
C VAL A 371 13.80 -12.69 1.73
N GLU A 372 14.72 -12.89 0.79
CA GLU A 372 15.99 -13.56 1.05
C GLU A 372 16.92 -12.71 1.91
N ALA A 373 16.98 -11.39 1.63
CA ALA A 373 17.74 -10.45 2.44
C ALA A 373 17.25 -10.42 3.89
N GLN A 374 15.93 -10.44 4.11
CA GLN A 374 15.33 -10.55 5.44
C GLN A 374 15.72 -11.86 6.13
N ARG A 375 15.61 -13.00 5.43
CA ARG A 375 15.99 -14.32 5.99
C ARG A 375 17.45 -14.34 6.42
N ASN A 376 18.35 -13.81 5.58
CA ASN A 376 19.78 -13.75 5.89
C ASN A 376 20.06 -12.83 7.09
N TRP A 377 19.40 -11.67 7.15
CA TRP A 377 19.51 -10.76 8.30
C TRP A 377 18.99 -11.40 9.59
N LEU A 378 17.82 -12.04 9.56
CA LEU A 378 17.25 -12.75 10.71
C LEU A 378 18.15 -13.90 11.19
N ALA A 379 18.72 -14.68 10.27
CA ALA A 379 19.67 -15.74 10.61
C ALA A 379 20.91 -15.18 11.32
N GLY A 380 21.49 -14.10 10.78
CA GLY A 380 22.62 -13.41 11.41
C GLY A 380 22.34 -12.93 12.83
N ILE A 381 21.15 -12.35 13.05
CA ILE A 381 20.71 -11.89 14.37
C ILE A 381 20.44 -13.07 15.34
N SER A 382 19.82 -14.15 14.87
CA SER A 382 19.48 -15.34 15.67
C SER A 382 20.73 -16.16 16.07
N ASP A 383 21.70 -16.25 15.17
CA ASP A 383 22.91 -17.05 15.40
C ASP A 383 23.91 -16.34 16.30
N ALA A 384 23.91 -15.01 16.32
CA ALA A 384 24.79 -14.20 17.13
C ALA A 384 24.59 -14.41 18.64
N VAL A 385 25.70 -14.36 19.39
CA VAL A 385 25.71 -14.26 20.86
C VAL A 385 26.14 -12.85 21.21
N PHE A 386 25.31 -12.12 21.93
CA PHE A 386 25.54 -10.73 22.29
C PHE A 386 26.19 -10.62 23.66
N GLY A 387 27.30 -9.87 23.73
CA GLY A 387 27.92 -9.43 24.98
C GLY A 387 27.76 -7.93 25.24
N GLY A 388 27.29 -7.20 24.23
CA GLY A 388 27.16 -5.76 24.25
C GLY A 388 25.92 -5.26 23.53
N LEU A 389 25.39 -4.13 23.99
CA LEU A 389 24.22 -3.45 23.48
C LEU A 389 24.53 -1.97 23.31
N VAL A 390 24.32 -1.43 22.11
CA VAL A 390 24.41 0.00 21.82
C VAL A 390 23.01 0.48 21.47
N LEU A 391 22.51 1.46 22.21
CA LEU A 391 21.20 2.05 21.99
C LEU A 391 21.34 3.51 21.64
N ASP A 392 20.63 3.97 20.62
CA ASP A 392 20.30 5.39 20.53
C ASP A 392 19.36 5.80 21.69
N TYR A 393 19.26 7.12 21.94
CA TYR A 393 18.43 7.68 22.98
C TYR A 393 17.10 8.25 22.45
N ASP A 394 17.15 9.20 21.51
CA ASP A 394 15.99 9.97 21.05
C ASP A 394 15.23 9.24 19.95
N GLY A 395 13.95 8.93 20.17
CA GLY A 395 13.17 8.09 19.26
C GLY A 395 13.38 6.59 19.51
N THR A 396 14.38 6.22 20.31
CA THR A 396 14.72 4.82 20.65
C THR A 396 14.37 4.47 22.10
N ILE A 397 14.97 5.13 23.08
CA ILE A 397 14.69 4.92 24.52
C ILE A 397 13.55 5.83 24.98
N VAL A 398 13.51 7.05 24.46
CA VAL A 398 12.46 8.04 24.73
C VAL A 398 11.75 8.34 23.42
N ARG A 399 10.41 8.49 23.45
CA ARG A 399 9.67 8.88 22.23
C ARG A 399 10.11 10.26 21.78
N THR A 400 10.18 10.46 20.46
CA THR A 400 10.58 11.73 19.87
C THR A 400 9.66 12.90 20.31
N THR A 401 8.37 12.64 20.45
CA THR A 401 7.36 13.61 20.94
C THR A 401 7.45 13.91 22.43
N GLU A 402 8.03 13.01 23.21
CA GLU A 402 8.16 13.09 24.67
C GLU A 402 9.63 13.18 25.07
N ARG A 403 10.48 13.74 24.20
CA ARG A 403 11.94 13.73 24.34
C ARG A 403 12.45 14.38 25.64
N PHE A 404 11.63 15.17 26.32
CA PHE A 404 11.96 15.80 27.61
C PHE A 404 11.39 15.06 28.83
N SER A 405 10.63 13.99 28.60
CA SER A 405 10.12 13.09 29.63
C SER A 405 11.15 12.01 29.95
N PRO A 406 11.17 11.48 31.18
CA PRO A 406 12.00 10.33 31.50
C PRO A 406 11.56 9.09 30.71
N PRO A 407 12.48 8.13 30.46
CA PRO A 407 12.13 6.84 29.86
C PRO A 407 11.07 6.08 30.68
N ALA A 408 10.30 5.22 30.02
CA ALA A 408 9.29 4.39 30.68
C ALA A 408 9.94 3.39 31.66
N ASN A 409 9.30 3.19 32.83
CA ASN A 409 9.86 2.36 33.91
C ASN A 409 10.10 0.91 33.48
N ASP A 410 9.22 0.32 32.67
CA ASP A 410 9.37 -1.05 32.18
C ASP A 410 10.57 -1.24 31.25
N LEU A 411 10.89 -0.21 30.46
CA LEU A 411 12.11 -0.17 29.65
C LEU A 411 13.35 -0.09 30.55
N ILE A 412 13.32 0.77 31.58
CA ILE A 412 14.41 0.87 32.56
C ILE A 412 14.61 -0.46 33.29
N ASP A 413 13.54 -1.10 33.76
CA ASP A 413 13.61 -2.41 34.43
C ASP A 413 14.29 -3.47 33.55
N GLU A 414 14.00 -3.48 32.25
CA GLU A 414 14.66 -4.39 31.30
C GLU A 414 16.14 -4.03 31.07
N LEU A 415 16.51 -2.74 30.99
CA LEU A 415 17.91 -2.33 30.90
C LEU A 415 18.70 -2.76 32.16
N GLU A 416 18.13 -2.56 33.34
CA GLU A 416 18.74 -2.97 34.59
C GLU A 416 18.85 -4.48 34.72
N ARG A 417 17.83 -5.23 34.26
CA ARG A 417 17.89 -6.70 34.18
C ARG A 417 19.06 -7.13 33.31
N LEU A 418 19.22 -6.56 32.13
CA LEU A 418 20.29 -6.92 31.20
C LEU A 418 21.68 -6.58 31.76
N LEU A 419 21.84 -5.41 32.38
CA LEU A 419 23.07 -5.02 33.09
C LEU A 419 23.41 -5.99 34.22
N SER A 420 22.43 -6.36 35.04
CA SER A 420 22.62 -7.31 36.16
C SER A 420 23.03 -8.71 35.70
N GLN A 421 22.68 -9.07 34.47
CA GLN A 421 23.06 -10.33 33.82
C GLN A 421 24.40 -10.24 33.07
N GLY A 422 25.10 -9.12 33.18
CA GLY A 422 26.46 -8.93 32.66
C GLY A 422 26.54 -8.41 31.23
N LEU A 423 25.43 -7.97 30.63
CA LEU A 423 25.45 -7.31 29.33
C LEU A 423 26.06 -5.91 29.44
N LYS A 424 26.99 -5.57 28.55
CA LYS A 424 27.56 -4.22 28.49
C LYS A 424 26.62 -3.30 27.71
N ILE A 425 26.24 -2.16 28.27
CA ILE A 425 25.33 -1.21 27.62
C ILE A 425 26.05 0.12 27.35
N VAL A 426 25.90 0.61 26.12
CA VAL A 426 26.29 1.97 25.72
C VAL A 426 25.10 2.72 25.17
N ILE A 427 24.90 3.95 25.62
CA ILE A 427 23.93 4.86 25.03
C ILE A 427 24.65 5.80 24.06
N ALA A 428 24.31 5.77 22.78
CA ALA A 428 24.90 6.59 21.72
C ALA A 428 23.93 7.70 21.30
N THR A 429 24.14 8.92 21.79
CA THR A 429 23.17 10.01 21.64
C THR A 429 23.76 11.21 20.90
N GLY A 430 22.91 11.93 20.16
CA GLY A 430 23.24 13.24 19.62
C GLY A 430 23.22 14.35 20.69
N ARG A 431 22.62 14.08 21.86
CA ARG A 431 22.56 15.03 22.97
C ARG A 431 23.92 15.22 23.64
N GLY A 432 24.05 16.36 24.30
CA GLY A 432 25.11 16.61 25.27
C GLY A 432 24.74 16.12 26.66
N SER A 433 25.13 16.89 27.68
CA SER A 433 25.00 16.53 29.10
C SER A 433 23.58 16.23 29.60
N SER A 434 22.54 16.65 28.88
CA SER A 434 21.14 16.38 29.26
C SER A 434 20.80 14.90 29.30
N ALA A 435 21.21 14.11 28.31
CA ALA A 435 20.91 12.67 28.29
C ALA A 435 21.52 11.94 29.50
N GLY A 436 22.74 12.30 29.89
CA GLY A 436 23.40 11.72 31.05
C GLY A 436 22.77 12.15 32.37
N LYS A 437 22.17 13.35 32.44
CA LYS A 437 21.37 13.77 33.59
C LYS A 437 20.10 12.94 33.68
N ASP A 438 19.32 12.86 32.60
CA ASP A 438 18.03 12.16 32.56
C ASP A 438 18.20 10.67 32.91
N LEU A 439 19.24 10.02 32.38
CA LEU A 439 19.56 8.61 32.69
C LEU A 439 19.95 8.38 34.15
N ARG A 440 20.69 9.31 34.78
CA ARG A 440 21.07 9.21 36.21
C ARG A 440 19.88 9.34 37.15
N GLU A 441 18.83 10.05 36.73
CA GLU A 441 17.59 10.21 37.51
C GLU A 441 16.75 8.93 37.55
N VAL A 442 16.86 8.07 36.53
CA VAL A 442 16.03 6.87 36.39
C VAL A 442 16.75 5.55 36.65
N LEU A 443 18.06 5.46 36.35
CA LEU A 443 18.86 4.26 36.61
C LEU A 443 19.38 4.23 38.04
N ARG A 444 19.41 3.04 38.65
CA ARG A 444 20.04 2.84 39.97
C ARG A 444 21.49 3.33 40.02
N PRO A 445 21.90 4.10 41.04
CA PRO A 445 23.26 4.64 41.17
C PRO A 445 24.38 3.61 41.07
N GLU A 446 24.15 2.39 41.55
CA GLU A 446 25.13 1.31 41.53
C GLU A 446 25.46 0.84 40.10
N LEU A 447 24.59 1.13 39.14
CA LEU A 447 24.76 0.76 37.73
C LEU A 447 25.43 1.85 36.90
N HIS A 448 25.59 3.08 37.41
CA HIS A 448 26.10 4.22 36.62
C HIS A 448 27.50 3.97 36.06
N ALA A 449 28.41 3.40 36.86
CA ALA A 449 29.76 3.05 36.40
C ALA A 449 29.79 1.92 35.34
N SER A 450 28.69 1.17 35.18
CA SER A 450 28.58 0.05 34.23
C SER A 450 27.95 0.45 32.89
N VAL A 451 27.44 1.69 32.78
CA VAL A 451 26.83 2.22 31.56
C VAL A 451 27.76 3.27 30.96
N VAL A 452 28.11 3.12 29.68
CA VAL A 452 28.86 4.13 28.94
C VAL A 452 27.86 5.00 28.18
N VAL A 453 28.09 6.31 28.14
CA VAL A 453 27.34 7.24 27.30
C VAL A 453 28.29 7.89 26.30
N SER A 454 27.96 7.77 25.02
CA SER A 454 28.66 8.35 23.89
C SER A 454 27.86 9.57 23.41
N TYR A 455 28.24 10.73 23.94
CA TYR A 455 27.59 12.03 23.71
C TYR A 455 27.99 12.63 22.35
N TYR A 456 27.19 13.60 21.88
CA TYR A 456 27.48 14.40 20.68
C TYR A 456 27.80 13.53 19.45
N ASN A 457 26.93 12.55 19.19
CA ASN A 457 27.06 11.57 18.09
C ASN A 457 28.40 10.81 18.09
N GLY A 458 28.96 10.58 19.28
CA GLY A 458 30.21 9.82 19.49
C GLY A 458 31.45 10.68 19.69
N GLY A 459 31.33 12.00 19.77
CA GLY A 459 32.46 12.91 19.93
C GLY A 459 33.07 12.89 21.33
N TYR A 460 32.32 12.41 22.34
CA TYR A 460 32.80 12.31 23.70
C TYR A 460 32.15 11.14 24.44
N SER A 461 32.94 10.17 24.91
CA SER A 461 32.44 8.99 25.61
C SER A 461 32.95 8.94 27.05
N ARG A 462 32.03 8.74 28.00
CA ARG A 462 32.31 8.62 29.45
C ARG A 462 31.34 7.62 30.08
N THR A 463 31.69 7.06 31.23
CA THR A 463 30.75 6.31 32.06
C THR A 463 29.69 7.25 32.63
N LEU A 464 28.48 6.73 32.90
CA LEU A 464 27.31 7.54 33.27
C LEU A 464 27.51 8.28 34.62
N ASP A 465 28.38 7.79 35.50
CA ASP A 465 28.74 8.42 36.77
C ASP A 465 29.53 9.73 36.59
N VAL A 466 30.11 9.97 35.41
CA VAL A 466 30.84 11.22 35.10
C VAL A 466 29.87 12.31 34.64
N ASP A 467 29.81 13.41 35.38
CA ASP A 467 29.01 14.58 34.99
C ASP A 467 29.72 15.44 33.94
N THR A 468 29.24 15.35 32.70
CA THR A 468 29.82 16.07 31.55
C THR A 468 29.52 17.57 31.54
N ASN A 469 28.67 18.08 32.45
CA ASN A 469 28.57 19.54 32.64
C ASN A 469 29.83 20.11 33.29
N VAL A 470 30.52 19.28 34.08
CA VAL A 470 31.75 19.60 34.80
C VAL A 470 32.96 19.22 33.95
N GLU A 471 33.00 17.98 33.43
CA GLU A 471 34.05 17.53 32.52
C GLU A 471 33.59 17.69 31.06
N ARG A 472 33.87 18.87 30.49
CA ARG A 472 33.47 19.19 29.11
C ARG A 472 34.54 18.76 28.09
N PRO A 473 34.14 18.32 26.88
CA PRO A 473 35.09 18.08 25.80
C PRO A 473 35.71 19.40 25.30
N SER A 474 36.95 19.33 24.82
CA SER A 474 37.61 20.45 24.14
C SER A 474 36.91 20.77 22.82
N ALA A 475 36.72 22.05 22.50
CA ALA A 475 36.08 22.48 21.26
C ALA A 475 36.88 22.06 20.00
N ASP A 476 36.17 21.81 18.90
CA ASP A 476 36.76 21.48 17.60
C ASP A 476 36.84 22.74 16.72
N PRO A 477 38.02 23.13 16.22
CA PRO A 477 38.16 24.33 15.39
C PRO A 477 37.30 24.34 14.12
N ALA A 478 36.99 23.18 13.54
CA ALA A 478 36.15 23.09 12.34
C ALA A 478 34.67 23.36 12.66
N ILE A 479 34.23 23.08 13.89
CA ILE A 479 32.89 23.44 14.37
C ILE A 479 32.81 24.95 14.61
N ASP A 480 33.85 25.57 15.18
CA ASP A 480 33.90 27.03 15.35
C ASP A 480 33.82 27.77 14.01
N GLU A 481 34.53 27.26 12.99
CA GLU A 481 34.45 27.78 11.61
C GLU A 481 33.05 27.60 11.01
N SER A 482 32.40 26.46 11.27
CA SER A 482 31.02 26.21 10.84
C SER A 482 30.04 27.16 11.52
N ILE A 483 30.21 27.44 12.81
CA ILE A 483 29.41 28.42 13.55
C ILE A 483 29.59 29.82 12.96
N ALA A 484 30.82 30.22 12.63
CA ALA A 484 31.08 31.52 11.99
C ALA A 484 30.35 31.63 10.64
N TRP A 485 30.35 30.55 9.85
CA TRP A 485 29.61 30.47 8.59
C TRP A 485 28.08 30.56 8.80
N LEU A 486 27.53 29.84 9.78
CA LEU A 486 26.09 29.89 10.09
C LEU A 486 25.65 31.30 10.52
N ARG A 487 26.48 31.99 11.32
CA ARG A 487 26.23 33.39 11.71
C ARG A 487 26.27 34.35 10.53
N ALA A 488 27.19 34.14 9.58
CA ALA A 488 27.26 34.92 8.34
C ALA A 488 26.07 34.66 7.40
N ASN A 489 25.43 33.49 7.53
CA ASN A 489 24.27 33.07 6.74
C ASN A 489 22.97 33.06 7.56
N ASN A 490 22.76 34.09 8.38
CA ASN A 490 21.57 34.22 9.24
C ASN A 490 20.23 34.17 8.47
N GLY A 491 20.26 34.44 7.16
CA GLY A 491 19.09 34.37 6.27
C GLY A 491 18.44 32.99 6.19
N LEU A 492 19.13 31.92 6.59
CA LEU A 492 18.62 30.54 6.64
C LEU A 492 17.61 30.31 7.78
N PHE A 493 17.68 31.12 8.84
CA PHE A 493 16.91 30.93 10.06
C PHE A 493 15.67 31.83 10.09
N ALA A 494 14.58 31.32 10.67
CA ALA A 494 13.34 32.05 10.88
C ALA A 494 13.48 33.12 11.98
N SER A 495 14.41 32.93 12.91
CA SER A 495 14.71 33.85 14.00
C SER A 495 16.22 33.84 14.34
N GLU A 496 16.66 34.78 15.18
CA GLU A 496 18.06 34.84 15.60
C GLU A 496 18.43 33.61 16.45
N CYS A 497 19.43 32.86 15.99
CA CYS A 497 19.88 31.63 16.64
C CYS A 497 21.23 31.83 17.32
N SER A 498 21.35 31.39 18.57
CA SER A 498 22.62 31.35 19.29
C SER A 498 23.31 30.00 19.11
N PHE A 499 24.58 30.02 18.73
CA PHE A 499 25.42 28.82 18.60
C PHE A 499 26.60 28.91 19.57
N GLU A 500 26.81 27.85 20.35
CA GLU A 500 27.92 27.74 21.31
C GLU A 500 29.09 26.91 20.73
N PRO A 501 30.36 27.33 20.96
CA PRO A 501 31.54 26.54 20.64
C PRO A 501 31.53 25.16 21.32
N GLY A 502 32.09 24.16 20.65
CA GLY A 502 32.13 22.80 21.18
C GLY A 502 32.59 21.78 20.13
N ILE A 503 32.20 20.52 20.32
CA ILE A 503 32.51 19.42 19.40
C ILE A 503 31.37 19.08 18.43
N GLN A 504 30.23 19.76 18.58
CA GLN A 504 29.04 19.63 17.74
C GLN A 504 28.25 20.94 17.82
N VAL A 505 27.60 21.33 16.72
CA VAL A 505 26.54 22.34 16.76
C VAL A 505 25.24 21.73 16.25
N THR A 506 24.18 21.92 17.04
CA THR A 506 22.83 21.41 16.76
C THR A 506 21.94 22.56 16.31
N ILE A 507 21.20 22.32 15.23
CA ILE A 507 20.25 23.26 14.63
C ILE A 507 18.86 22.62 14.68
N GLN A 508 17.88 23.25 15.33
CA GLN A 508 16.53 22.71 15.30
C GLN A 508 15.91 22.98 13.92
N LYS A 509 15.16 22.01 13.40
CA LYS A 509 14.47 22.16 12.12
C LYS A 509 13.42 23.27 12.16
N ASP A 510 12.81 23.49 13.33
CA ASP A 510 11.82 24.55 13.55
C ASP A 510 12.44 25.96 13.53
N ASP A 511 13.76 26.06 13.75
CA ASP A 511 14.48 27.34 13.66
C ASP A 511 14.78 27.73 12.20
N LEU A 512 14.63 26.81 11.25
CA LEU A 512 14.95 27.02 9.84
C LEU A 512 13.74 27.55 9.07
N LYS A 513 13.98 28.46 8.11
CA LYS A 513 12.93 28.88 7.17
C LYS A 513 12.47 27.74 6.26
N ASN A 514 13.40 26.87 5.88
CA ASN A 514 13.13 25.72 5.03
C ASN A 514 14.07 24.56 5.38
N ALA A 515 13.60 23.62 6.20
CA ALA A 515 14.38 22.45 6.59
C ALA A 515 14.68 21.50 5.41
N ALA A 516 13.88 21.51 4.33
CA ALA A 516 14.07 20.62 3.19
C ALA A 516 15.24 21.06 2.29
N THR A 517 15.49 22.36 2.16
CA THR A 517 16.62 22.88 1.36
C THR A 517 17.90 23.03 2.15
N PHE A 518 17.80 23.05 3.49
CA PHE A 518 18.93 23.32 4.37
C PHE A 518 20.15 22.42 4.11
N LEU A 519 19.92 21.14 3.77
CA LEU A 519 21.00 20.22 3.45
C LEU A 519 21.82 20.65 2.22
N ALA A 520 21.17 21.24 1.21
CA ALA A 520 21.86 21.82 0.06
C ALA A 520 22.53 23.16 0.42
N ASP A 521 21.85 24.00 1.20
CA ASP A 521 22.35 25.32 1.61
C ASP A 521 23.64 25.20 2.43
N VAL A 522 23.64 24.32 3.44
CA VAL A 522 24.79 24.07 4.31
C VAL A 522 25.93 23.35 3.57
N GLY A 523 25.65 22.69 2.44
CA GLY A 523 26.66 22.04 1.60
C GLY A 523 27.73 23.01 1.05
N THR A 524 27.50 24.32 1.14
CA THR A 524 28.47 25.37 0.76
C THR A 524 29.36 25.85 1.92
N CYS A 525 29.15 25.34 3.14
CA CYS A 525 29.95 25.64 4.31
C CYS A 525 31.39 25.08 4.13
N PRO A 526 32.46 25.90 4.26
CA PRO A 526 33.82 25.46 3.92
C PRO A 526 34.29 24.20 4.66
N PRO A 527 34.08 24.04 5.98
CA PRO A 527 34.37 22.78 6.68
C PRO A 527 33.65 21.55 6.12
N ILE A 528 32.46 21.69 5.53
CA ILE A 528 31.72 20.59 4.90
C ILE A 528 32.27 20.30 3.50
N VAL A 529 32.55 21.34 2.72
CA VAL A 529 33.17 21.22 1.38
C VAL A 529 34.53 20.52 1.47
N ASP A 530 35.33 20.88 2.47
CA ASP A 530 36.64 20.28 2.74
C ASP A 530 36.55 18.86 3.33
N GLY A 531 35.34 18.39 3.68
CA GLY A 531 35.11 17.09 4.30
C GLY A 531 35.55 16.98 5.77
N ARG A 532 35.86 18.09 6.44
CA ARG A 532 36.23 18.12 7.87
C ARG A 532 35.03 17.97 8.79
N VAL A 533 33.88 18.49 8.37
CA VAL A 533 32.59 18.42 9.08
C VAL A 533 31.57 17.72 8.19
N ARG A 534 30.64 17.00 8.81
CA ARG A 534 29.49 16.39 8.13
C ARG A 534 28.21 16.77 8.84
N LEU A 535 27.13 16.78 8.07
CA LEU A 535 25.77 16.96 8.57
C LEU A 535 25.15 15.59 8.86
N THR A 536 24.54 15.43 10.02
CA THR A 536 23.65 14.32 10.34
C THR A 536 22.27 14.85 10.69
N SER A 537 21.22 14.12 10.33
CA SER A 537 19.84 14.48 10.64
C SER A 537 19.26 13.53 11.67
N SER A 538 18.49 14.10 12.60
CA SER A 538 17.50 13.37 13.41
C SER A 538 16.09 13.78 12.94
N ALA A 539 15.06 13.37 13.68
CA ALA A 539 13.68 13.83 13.45
C ALA A 539 13.53 15.36 13.57
N HIS A 540 14.13 15.99 14.59
CA HIS A 540 13.91 17.41 14.92
C HIS A 540 15.11 18.33 14.69
N SER A 541 16.30 17.77 14.46
CA SER A 541 17.50 18.58 14.33
C SER A 541 18.40 18.14 13.19
N PHE A 542 19.26 19.06 12.81
CA PHE A 542 20.49 18.78 12.10
C PHE A 542 21.67 19.02 13.03
N ASP A 543 22.62 18.10 13.03
CA ASP A 543 23.86 18.23 13.79
C ASP A 543 25.03 18.33 12.81
N LEU A 544 25.85 19.36 12.99
CA LEU A 544 27.17 19.43 12.36
C LEU A 544 28.19 18.85 13.32
N ILE A 545 28.88 17.81 12.87
CA ILE A 545 29.86 17.06 13.64
C ILE A 545 31.16 16.89 12.85
N PRO A 546 32.33 16.78 13.51
CA PRO A 546 33.57 16.44 12.84
C PRO A 546 33.41 15.11 12.07
N SER A 547 33.93 15.03 10.85
CA SER A 547 33.84 13.83 10.01
C SER A 547 34.56 12.60 10.60
N THR A 548 35.49 12.85 11.52
CA THR A 548 36.19 11.82 12.30
C THR A 548 35.32 11.18 13.38
N THR A 549 34.19 11.80 13.73
CA THR A 549 33.30 11.41 14.82
C THR A 549 32.10 10.63 14.30
N SER A 550 31.74 9.54 14.97
CA SER A 550 30.58 8.70 14.63
C SER A 550 30.08 7.94 15.85
N LYS A 551 28.78 7.63 15.91
CA LYS A 551 28.19 6.74 16.93
C LYS A 551 28.84 5.35 16.94
N LEU A 552 29.57 4.96 15.89
CA LEU A 552 30.45 3.78 15.92
C LEU A 552 31.52 3.81 17.03
N ALA A 553 31.83 4.99 17.59
CA ALA A 553 32.65 5.11 18.80
C ALA A 553 32.05 4.32 19.98
N ALA A 554 30.72 4.30 20.11
CA ALA A 554 30.03 3.50 21.12
C ALA A 554 30.28 1.99 20.95
N VAL A 555 30.20 1.49 19.71
CA VAL A 555 30.50 0.09 19.40
C VAL A 555 31.97 -0.23 19.72
N LYS A 556 32.90 0.66 19.35
CA LYS A 556 34.33 0.49 19.63
C LYS A 556 34.63 0.47 21.12
N ALA A 557 33.94 1.30 21.92
CA ALA A 557 34.16 1.43 23.35
C ALA A 557 33.96 0.09 24.09
N ILE A 558 32.91 -0.66 23.75
CA ILE A 558 32.60 -1.93 24.44
C ILE A 558 33.18 -3.17 23.77
N LYS A 559 33.60 -3.09 22.50
CA LYS A 559 34.08 -4.29 21.78
C LYS A 559 35.33 -4.91 22.41
N ALA A 560 36.14 -4.12 23.12
CA ALA A 560 37.30 -4.62 23.87
C ALA A 560 36.93 -5.24 25.23
N GLU A 561 35.71 -5.02 25.72
CA GLU A 561 35.25 -5.45 27.05
C GLU A 561 34.35 -6.70 27.00
N ILE A 562 33.88 -7.08 25.81
CA ILE A 562 33.06 -8.27 25.61
C ILE A 562 33.92 -9.51 25.30
N ASN A 563 33.38 -10.70 25.57
CA ASN A 563 34.11 -11.95 25.35
C ASN A 563 34.46 -12.17 23.86
N GLU A 564 35.54 -12.90 23.62
CA GLU A 564 35.92 -13.33 22.27
C GLU A 564 34.78 -14.15 21.63
N GLY A 565 34.39 -13.78 20.40
CA GLY A 565 33.24 -14.37 19.70
C GLY A 565 31.88 -13.76 20.02
N ALA A 566 31.78 -12.89 21.04
CA ALA A 566 30.55 -12.14 21.30
C ALA A 566 30.40 -10.93 20.36
N SER A 567 29.16 -10.63 20.00
CA SER A 567 28.77 -9.52 19.14
C SER A 567 28.16 -8.36 19.93
N VAL A 568 28.11 -7.20 19.29
CA VAL A 568 27.41 -6.01 19.78
C VAL A 568 26.12 -5.85 18.99
N LEU A 569 24.98 -5.80 19.68
CA LEU A 569 23.69 -5.47 19.10
C LEU A 569 23.54 -3.94 19.07
N CYS A 570 23.14 -3.38 17.93
CA CYS A 570 22.93 -1.93 17.79
C CYS A 570 21.46 -1.64 17.49
N ILE A 571 20.82 -0.77 18.26
CA ILE A 571 19.42 -0.39 18.08
C ILE A 571 19.29 1.13 18.01
N GLY A 572 18.53 1.64 17.04
CA GLY A 572 18.29 3.06 16.84
C GLY A 572 17.06 3.33 15.96
N ASP A 573 16.61 4.57 15.88
CA ASP A 573 15.39 4.95 15.14
C ASP A 573 15.70 5.53 13.75
N SER A 574 16.91 6.04 13.55
CA SER A 574 17.25 6.86 12.39
C SER A 574 18.12 6.11 11.38
N GLY A 575 17.57 5.06 10.77
CA GLY A 575 18.29 4.17 9.85
C GLY A 575 18.48 4.67 8.42
N SER A 576 17.90 5.81 8.03
CA SER A 576 18.11 6.41 6.71
C SER A 576 19.60 6.80 6.49
N ARG A 577 20.06 6.94 5.23
CA ARG A 577 21.49 7.23 4.93
C ARG A 577 22.03 8.52 5.58
N ASN A 578 21.15 9.49 5.80
CA ASN A 578 21.47 10.76 6.45
C ASN A 578 21.14 10.77 7.95
N GLY A 579 20.55 9.67 8.45
CA GLY A 579 20.23 9.50 9.86
C GLY A 579 21.49 9.39 10.71
N ASN A 580 21.44 9.97 11.91
CA ASN A 580 22.53 9.90 12.87
C ASN A 580 22.84 8.47 13.35
N ASP A 581 21.86 7.56 13.30
CA ASP A 581 22.04 6.14 13.66
C ASP A 581 22.51 5.25 12.53
N TYR A 582 22.53 5.76 11.29
CA TYR A 582 22.88 5.00 10.10
C TYR A 582 24.15 4.17 10.28
N ALA A 583 25.18 4.75 10.90
CA ALA A 583 26.47 4.09 11.05
C ALA A 583 26.43 2.88 12.00
N ILE A 584 25.67 2.95 13.11
CA ILE A 584 25.53 1.81 14.04
C ILE A 584 24.52 0.79 13.50
N LEU A 585 23.50 1.25 12.77
CA LEU A 585 22.48 0.40 12.15
C LEU A 585 22.97 -0.31 10.89
N ALA A 586 24.00 0.21 10.21
CA ALA A 586 24.67 -0.44 9.09
C ALA A 586 25.64 -1.56 9.53
N THR A 587 25.81 -1.79 10.84
CA THR A 587 26.57 -2.94 11.34
C THR A 587 25.78 -4.24 11.11
N PRO A 588 26.44 -5.42 11.08
CA PRO A 588 25.75 -6.70 10.82
C PRO A 588 24.61 -7.03 11.78
N HIS A 589 24.64 -6.47 13.00
CA HIS A 589 23.61 -6.69 14.03
C HIS A 589 22.88 -5.38 14.39
N GLY A 590 22.68 -4.51 13.40
CA GLY A 590 21.85 -3.32 13.51
C GLY A 590 20.37 -3.65 13.35
N ILE A 591 19.54 -3.14 14.26
CA ILE A 591 18.08 -3.24 14.23
C ILE A 591 17.50 -1.82 14.32
N SER A 592 16.73 -1.41 13.33
CA SER A 592 15.97 -0.17 13.42
C SER A 592 14.68 -0.38 14.20
N VAL A 593 14.36 0.58 15.08
CA VAL A 593 13.04 0.77 15.69
C VAL A 593 12.32 1.98 15.11
N GLY A 594 12.84 2.58 14.04
CA GLY A 594 12.26 3.69 13.33
C GLY A 594 12.43 3.49 11.82
N ASP A 595 12.90 4.50 11.11
CA ASP A 595 13.16 4.42 9.67
C ASP A 595 14.27 3.41 9.33
N VAL A 596 14.15 2.77 8.17
CA VAL A 596 15.18 1.87 7.60
C VAL A 596 15.83 2.47 6.35
N CYS A 597 17.06 2.04 6.03
CA CYS A 597 17.77 2.51 4.84
C CYS A 597 17.19 1.90 3.55
N GLY A 598 17.50 2.52 2.41
CA GLY A 598 17.11 2.05 1.07
C GLY A 598 17.93 0.89 0.51
N MET A 599 18.94 0.38 1.22
CA MET A 599 19.74 -0.75 0.75
C MET A 599 19.12 -2.07 1.22
N ALA A 600 18.80 -3.00 0.31
CA ALA A 600 18.19 -4.29 0.67
C ALA A 600 18.94 -5.05 1.78
N ASN A 601 20.28 -5.07 1.72
CA ASN A 601 21.15 -5.72 2.72
C ASN A 601 21.61 -4.79 3.86
N GLY A 602 20.96 -3.63 4.03
CA GLY A 602 21.26 -2.69 5.10
C GLY A 602 20.47 -2.98 6.39
N CYS A 603 20.06 -1.93 7.11
CA CYS A 603 19.32 -2.08 8.36
C CYS A 603 17.85 -2.47 8.13
N TRP A 604 17.28 -3.20 9.09
CA TRP A 604 15.91 -3.70 9.07
C TRP A 604 15.24 -3.48 10.42
N SER A 605 13.90 -3.47 10.43
CA SER A 605 13.08 -3.43 11.64
C SER A 605 12.38 -4.78 11.86
N PHE A 606 12.30 -5.27 13.10
CA PHE A 606 11.60 -6.53 13.42
C PHE A 606 10.08 -6.45 13.23
N PHE A 607 9.48 -5.27 13.42
CA PHE A 607 8.03 -5.10 13.45
C PHE A 607 7.47 -4.29 12.27
N GLY A 608 8.31 -4.00 11.27
CA GLY A 608 7.92 -3.08 10.20
C GLY A 608 7.63 -1.68 10.74
N ASP A 609 6.56 -1.07 10.25
CA ASP A 609 6.04 0.22 10.72
C ASP A 609 4.91 0.09 11.74
N HIS A 610 4.65 -1.13 12.25
CA HIS A 610 3.54 -1.41 13.18
C HIS A 610 3.89 -1.13 14.63
N LEU A 611 5.17 -1.31 15.00
CA LEU A 611 5.67 -1.03 16.35
C LEU A 611 7.01 -0.33 16.21
N LEU A 612 7.12 0.86 16.79
CA LEU A 612 8.26 1.76 16.63
C LEU A 612 8.75 2.28 17.99
N GLY A 613 9.95 2.84 17.97
CA GLY A 613 10.63 3.51 19.06
C GLY A 613 10.69 2.70 20.37
N PRO A 614 10.38 3.32 21.52
CA PRO A 614 10.50 2.66 22.83
C PRO A 614 9.69 1.38 22.99
N ASP A 615 8.51 1.28 22.36
CA ASP A 615 7.68 0.08 22.47
C ASP A 615 8.31 -1.09 21.70
N ALA A 616 8.87 -0.83 20.53
CA ALA A 616 9.63 -1.83 19.76
C ALA A 616 10.92 -2.23 20.49
N LEU A 617 11.64 -1.26 21.06
CA LEU A 617 12.81 -1.52 21.88
C LEU A 617 12.46 -2.43 23.06
N LEU A 618 11.39 -2.14 23.79
CA LEU A 618 10.96 -2.93 24.94
C LEU A 618 10.74 -4.40 24.60
N GLU A 619 10.04 -4.70 23.49
CA GLU A 619 9.83 -6.08 23.06
C GLU A 619 11.16 -6.76 22.66
N LEU A 620 12.09 -6.03 22.03
CA LEU A 620 13.44 -6.53 21.72
C LEU A 620 14.25 -6.82 22.99
N LEU A 621 14.22 -5.95 23.99
CA LEU A 621 14.93 -6.15 25.26
C LEU A 621 14.37 -7.36 26.02
N ARG A 622 13.04 -7.52 26.06
CA ARG A 622 12.37 -8.69 26.64
C ARG A 622 12.77 -9.99 25.95
N ALA A 623 12.99 -9.95 24.64
CA ALA A 623 13.44 -11.11 23.86
C ALA A 623 14.91 -11.46 24.07
N LEU A 624 15.75 -10.57 24.62
CA LEU A 624 17.13 -10.89 24.98
C LEU A 624 17.18 -11.79 26.22
N LYS A 625 17.55 -13.05 26.00
CA LYS A 625 17.65 -14.10 27.03
C LYS A 625 19.10 -14.53 27.27
N PRO A 626 19.46 -14.94 28.50
CA PRO A 626 20.78 -15.50 28.79
C PRO A 626 21.09 -16.73 27.92
N TYR A 627 22.32 -16.81 27.43
CA TYR A 627 22.87 -17.92 26.66
C TYR A 627 24.28 -18.25 27.15
N GLY A 628 24.44 -19.41 27.79
CA GLY A 628 25.69 -19.79 28.45
C GLY A 628 25.99 -18.91 29.67
N SER A 629 27.27 -18.79 30.03
CA SER A 629 27.70 -18.10 31.26
C SER A 629 27.87 -16.59 31.13
N LYS A 630 28.01 -16.04 29.91
CA LYS A 630 28.33 -14.61 29.68
C LYS A 630 27.81 -14.04 28.35
N GLY A 631 26.81 -14.68 27.73
CA GLY A 631 26.24 -14.24 26.46
C GLY A 631 24.74 -14.12 26.54
N MET A 632 24.15 -13.39 25.59
CA MET A 632 22.72 -13.32 25.39
C MET A 632 22.36 -13.66 23.96
N LYS A 633 21.18 -14.23 23.76
CA LYS A 633 20.58 -14.42 22.44
C LYS A 633 19.21 -13.78 22.41
N ILE A 634 18.84 -13.29 21.23
CA ILE A 634 17.49 -12.81 21.00
C ILE A 634 16.59 -14.00 20.67
N ASP A 635 15.53 -14.18 21.44
CA ASP A 635 14.51 -15.17 21.19
C ASP A 635 13.57 -14.67 20.07
N VAL A 636 13.96 -14.96 18.82
CA VAL A 636 13.19 -14.55 17.64
C VAL A 636 11.78 -15.14 17.63
N ALA A 637 11.57 -16.31 18.23
CA ALA A 637 10.24 -16.92 18.32
C ALA A 637 9.31 -16.14 19.24
N ALA A 638 9.85 -15.51 20.30
CA ALA A 638 9.09 -14.65 21.20
C ALA A 638 8.66 -13.30 20.57
N LEU A 639 9.33 -12.87 19.50
CA LEU A 639 9.05 -11.61 18.78
C LEU A 639 7.89 -11.70 17.79
N ALA A 640 7.17 -12.84 17.76
CA ALA A 640 5.97 -13.16 16.97
C ALA A 640 5.57 -12.11 15.90
N PHE A 641 6.03 -12.34 14.68
CA PHE A 641 5.74 -11.51 13.49
C PHE A 641 4.24 -11.48 13.12
N ASP A 642 3.45 -12.41 13.66
CA ASP A 642 2.03 -12.65 13.33
C ASP A 642 1.04 -12.15 14.40
N ARG A 643 1.44 -11.25 15.31
CA ARG A 643 0.43 -10.59 16.16
C ARG A 643 -0.60 -9.94 15.24
N ASN A 644 -1.89 -10.22 15.46
CA ASN A 644 -2.97 -9.49 14.80
C ASN A 644 -2.88 -8.02 15.25
N TRP A 645 -2.08 -7.22 14.55
CA TRP A 645 -1.93 -5.78 14.77
C TRP A 645 -3.21 -4.99 14.48
N ALA A 646 -4.31 -5.66 14.10
CA ALA A 646 -5.64 -5.10 13.89
C ALA A 646 -6.34 -4.58 15.17
N LYS A 647 -5.67 -4.59 16.34
CA LYS A 647 -6.24 -4.17 17.63
C LYS A 647 -5.47 -3.06 18.36
N THR A 648 -4.42 -2.53 17.74
CA THR A 648 -3.75 -1.28 18.13
C THR A 648 -4.01 -0.27 17.04
#